data_AF-A0A3A3HFN0-F1
#
_entry.id   AF-A0A3A3HFN0-F1
#
_cell.length_a   1.000
_cell.length_b   1.000
_cell.length_c   1.000
_cell.angle_alpha   90.00
_cell.angle_beta   90.00
_cell.angle_gamma   90.00
#
_symmetry.space_group_name_H-M   'P 1'
#
loop_
_entity.id
_entity.type
_entity.pdbx_description
1 polymer ?
#
loop_
_entity_poly.entity_id
_entity_poly.type
_entity_poly.pdbx_seq_one_letter_code
_entity_poly.pdbx_strand_id
1 'polypeptide(L)'
;MPVTAVNPAATGSGIYLVYGSKWGVGLGTGVTLTYSFPMGTASHITYYSSKNEWNAWSPLFSGEMAAVRDALAVWSSFANVKFVQVADNSSTVGELRFAYTDNISATAAAHAYMPVDHPSAGDVWFNWDNFNNPYQTTVPRGTGDYHTILHEIGHALGLKHSFDSPNAIPANLDNYFYTIMSYTASPWSAKNNSSASFYPTTPMYYDLLAIQALYGKNTTVNSGNTTYTFNDGTYYWQAINDSGGRDTIVYNGSENSSINLNPGAFSALSETITFNGGSSRSTVTIGPGVVIEDARGGSGNDTLIGNGVANYLRGEAGNDRLVGGAGNDTLDGGSGDDVLEGGVGDDIYIVSSVGDRTTEAAGAGTDTVRSSISWTLAANIERLELLGTANLNGNGNGLANTLIGNSGNNVLNGGAGNDYMAGGAGNDIYYVSSTGDQTIEAAGGGSDTVRSSISWTLAANVERLELLGTGNLNGTGNTLANTLVGNSGNNILNGGAGNDYMAGGAGNDIYYVSSAGDQTIEAAGGGSDIVRSSISWTLAANVERLELLGTGNLNGTGNGLANTLVGNSGSNVLNGGAGNDYIVGGGGNDRLIGGAGNDTFFFNVAPGSTNIDTISDYNVVQDTIRLENAVFTGLATGWLLAGAFNVGSAAKDASDRIIYNKTTGDLLFDKDGIGGAAAIKFASLSAGLAMTASDFFIV
;
A
#
# COMPACT_ATOMS: atom_id res chain seq x y z
N MET A 1 -6.71 -14.86 31.18
CA MET A 1 -6.77 -13.38 31.18
C MET A 1 -5.36 -12.90 30.90
N PRO A 2 -5.10 -12.13 29.83
CA PRO A 2 -3.80 -11.51 29.66
C PRO A 2 -3.56 -10.51 30.80
N VAL A 3 -2.33 -10.44 31.32
CA VAL A 3 -1.99 -9.49 32.40
C VAL A 3 -2.18 -8.03 31.95
N THR A 4 -2.20 -7.79 30.62
CA THR A 4 -2.49 -6.48 30.01
C THR A 4 -3.86 -5.89 30.36
N ALA A 5 -4.85 -6.71 30.76
CA ALA A 5 -6.13 -6.23 31.26
C ALA A 5 -6.05 -5.64 32.68
N VAL A 6 -4.91 -5.81 33.36
CA VAL A 6 -4.61 -5.27 34.70
C VAL A 6 -3.24 -4.62 34.63
N ASN A 7 -3.17 -3.40 34.10
CA ASN A 7 -1.97 -2.57 34.20
C ASN A 7 -1.73 -2.23 35.68
N PRO A 8 -0.69 -2.79 36.36
CA PRO A 8 -0.45 -2.52 37.77
C PRO A 8 -0.05 -1.06 38.02
N ALA A 9 0.47 -0.38 36.99
CA ALA A 9 0.82 1.04 37.07
C ALA A 9 -0.41 1.97 37.00
N ALA A 10 -1.54 1.52 36.44
CA ALA A 10 -2.74 2.36 36.31
C ALA A 10 -3.63 2.40 37.57
N THR A 11 -3.46 1.47 38.52
CA THR A 11 -4.32 1.40 39.72
C THR A 11 -3.65 1.87 41.01
N GLY A 12 -2.38 2.28 40.98
CA GLY A 12 -1.68 2.80 42.17
C GLY A 12 -1.70 1.86 43.39
N SER A 13 -2.03 0.58 43.18
CA SER A 13 -2.27 -0.41 44.22
C SER A 13 -1.29 -1.55 43.98
N GLY A 14 -0.16 -1.52 44.67
CA GLY A 14 0.24 -2.60 45.58
C GLY A 14 1.22 -3.59 44.95
N ILE A 15 2.34 -3.85 45.62
CA ILE A 15 3.28 -4.89 45.20
C ILE A 15 2.79 -6.22 45.80
N TYR A 16 2.12 -7.05 45.01
CA TYR A 16 1.27 -8.17 45.47
C TYR A 16 2.00 -9.41 46.04
N LEU A 17 3.32 -9.34 46.25
CA LEU A 17 4.13 -10.38 46.91
C LEU A 17 5.12 -9.83 47.95
N VAL A 18 5.13 -8.52 48.24
CA VAL A 18 6.12 -7.92 49.14
C VAL A 18 5.52 -7.69 50.53
N TYR A 19 6.15 -8.26 51.56
CA TYR A 19 5.72 -8.17 52.96
C TYR A 19 6.11 -6.85 53.65
N GLY A 20 7.08 -6.11 53.09
CA GLY A 20 7.57 -4.85 53.65
C GLY A 20 9.01 -4.88 54.19
N SER A 21 9.79 -5.94 53.91
CA SER A 21 11.21 -6.04 54.27
C SER A 21 12.07 -6.37 53.05
N LYS A 22 13.22 -5.70 52.91
CA LYS A 22 14.25 -5.97 51.90
C LYS A 22 15.64 -5.85 52.51
N TRP A 23 16.65 -6.36 51.81
CA TRP A 23 18.04 -6.07 52.13
C TRP A 23 18.46 -4.68 51.65
N GLY A 24 19.21 -3.93 52.46
CA GLY A 24 19.63 -2.56 52.13
C GLY A 24 18.54 -1.51 52.30
N VAL A 25 18.74 -0.31 51.74
CA VAL A 25 17.89 0.87 51.96
C VAL A 25 17.26 1.41 50.67
N GLY A 26 16.02 1.89 50.74
CA GLY A 26 15.25 2.47 49.62
C GLY A 26 14.60 1.43 48.70
N LEU A 27 13.45 1.73 48.10
CA LEU A 27 12.84 0.86 47.08
C LEU A 27 13.48 1.12 45.70
N GLY A 28 13.52 0.09 44.84
CA GLY A 28 14.11 0.18 43.50
C GLY A 28 15.64 0.30 43.49
N THR A 29 16.30 0.16 44.64
CA THR A 29 17.75 0.29 44.78
C THR A 29 18.42 -1.08 44.91
N GLY A 30 19.47 -1.29 44.11
CA GLY A 30 20.21 -2.54 44.12
C GLY A 30 20.97 -2.80 45.41
N VAL A 31 21.38 -4.06 45.60
CA VAL A 31 22.13 -4.52 46.76
C VAL A 31 23.18 -5.56 46.36
N THR A 32 24.29 -5.62 47.09
CA THR A 32 25.24 -6.74 47.01
C THR A 32 25.09 -7.58 48.27
N LEU A 33 24.77 -8.86 48.09
CA LEU A 33 24.59 -9.83 49.16
C LEU A 33 25.68 -10.90 49.11
N THR A 34 26.10 -11.34 50.27
CA THR A 34 26.98 -12.47 50.45
C THR A 34 26.16 -13.75 50.64
N TYR A 35 26.65 -14.88 50.13
CA TYR A 35 26.05 -16.18 50.42
C TYR A 35 27.10 -17.23 50.74
N SER A 36 26.72 -18.24 51.50
CA SER A 36 27.62 -19.33 51.88
C SER A 36 26.90 -20.68 51.93
N PHE A 37 27.70 -21.75 51.85
CA PHE A 37 27.25 -23.12 52.06
C PHE A 37 27.90 -23.60 53.35
N PRO A 38 27.14 -23.86 54.43
CA PRO A 38 27.67 -24.43 55.66
C PRO A 38 28.43 -25.74 55.39
N MET A 39 29.67 -25.83 55.87
CA MET A 39 30.50 -27.03 55.82
C MET A 39 31.41 -27.09 57.06
N GLY A 40 31.71 -28.28 57.57
CA GLY A 40 32.77 -28.50 58.58
C GLY A 40 32.72 -27.55 59.77
N THR A 41 33.61 -26.54 59.75
CA THR A 41 33.80 -25.48 60.77
C THR A 41 32.74 -24.37 60.77
N ALA A 42 31.62 -24.54 60.04
CA ALA A 42 30.50 -23.61 60.02
C ALA A 42 29.98 -23.30 61.43
N SER A 43 29.55 -22.07 61.66
CA SER A 43 29.13 -21.60 62.98
C SER A 43 27.82 -20.82 62.94
N HIS A 44 27.11 -20.81 64.06
CA HIS A 44 25.89 -20.02 64.25
C HIS A 44 25.89 -19.34 65.60
N ILE A 45 25.03 -18.32 65.74
CA ILE A 45 24.76 -17.66 67.01
C ILE A 45 23.88 -18.56 67.87
N THR A 46 24.16 -18.69 69.16
CA THR A 46 23.31 -19.48 70.07
C THR A 46 21.90 -18.86 70.20
N TYR A 47 20.84 -19.68 70.12
CA TYR A 47 19.43 -19.25 69.99
C TYR A 47 19.14 -18.49 68.68
N TYR A 48 19.56 -19.08 67.56
CA TYR A 48 19.45 -18.50 66.22
C TYR A 48 18.02 -18.43 65.66
N SER A 49 17.17 -19.40 65.98
CA SER A 49 15.79 -19.48 65.50
C SER A 49 14.90 -20.22 66.51
N SER A 50 13.58 -20.14 66.37
CA SER A 50 12.66 -20.90 67.22
C SER A 50 12.60 -22.39 66.90
N LYS A 51 13.04 -22.81 65.71
CA LYS A 51 13.00 -24.20 65.24
C LYS A 51 14.33 -24.94 65.43
N ASN A 52 15.43 -24.24 65.72
CA ASN A 52 16.76 -24.80 65.96
C ASN A 52 17.26 -25.70 64.81
N GLU A 53 17.07 -25.29 63.55
CA GLU A 53 17.48 -26.00 62.34
C GLU A 53 18.97 -26.37 62.37
N TRP A 54 19.79 -25.46 62.89
CA TRP A 54 21.22 -25.63 63.04
C TRP A 54 21.64 -26.77 64.00
N ASN A 55 20.74 -27.32 64.81
CA ASN A 55 21.11 -28.47 65.65
C ASN A 55 21.07 -29.80 64.87
N ALA A 56 20.48 -29.82 63.68
CA ALA A 56 20.30 -31.02 62.87
C ALA A 56 20.54 -30.74 61.38
N TRP A 57 21.57 -29.96 61.05
CA TRP A 57 21.88 -29.59 59.67
C TRP A 57 22.83 -30.57 58.97
N SER A 58 22.76 -30.60 57.64
CA SER A 58 23.71 -31.30 56.78
C SER A 58 24.09 -30.43 55.56
N PRO A 59 25.31 -30.58 55.00
CA PRO A 59 25.73 -29.81 53.83
C PRO A 59 24.98 -30.23 52.57
N LEU A 60 24.76 -29.28 51.66
CA LEU A 60 24.29 -29.59 50.31
C LEU A 60 25.36 -30.33 49.50
N PHE A 61 24.91 -31.15 48.56
CA PHE A 61 25.75 -31.81 47.56
C PHE A 61 26.21 -30.85 46.46
N SER A 62 27.21 -31.24 45.69
CA SER A 62 27.80 -30.38 44.65
C SER A 62 26.82 -29.96 43.55
N GLY A 63 25.89 -30.85 43.17
CA GLY A 63 24.86 -30.54 42.16
C GLY A 63 23.86 -29.49 42.65
N GLU A 64 23.45 -29.57 43.91
CA GLU A 64 22.52 -28.62 44.56
C GLU A 64 23.20 -27.27 44.79
N MET A 65 24.45 -27.26 45.27
CA MET A 65 25.23 -26.03 45.37
C MET A 65 25.38 -25.34 44.01
N ALA A 66 25.55 -26.10 42.93
CA ALA A 66 25.58 -25.55 41.58
C ALA A 66 24.22 -24.96 41.16
N ALA A 67 23.11 -25.64 41.49
CA ALA A 67 21.77 -25.16 41.21
C ALA A 67 21.39 -23.90 42.01
N VAL A 68 21.81 -23.80 43.28
CA VAL A 68 21.65 -22.57 44.08
C VAL A 68 22.38 -21.40 43.41
N ARG A 69 23.61 -21.61 42.92
CA ARG A 69 24.36 -20.56 42.20
C ARG A 69 23.66 -20.13 40.92
N ASP A 70 23.15 -21.10 40.16
CA ASP A 70 22.39 -20.84 38.95
C ASP A 70 21.12 -20.03 39.25
N ALA A 71 20.34 -20.44 40.26
CA ALA A 71 19.13 -19.73 40.68
C ALA A 71 19.42 -18.31 41.20
N LEU A 72 20.51 -18.11 41.96
CA LEU A 72 20.98 -16.78 42.37
C LEU A 72 21.34 -15.92 41.15
N ALA A 73 22.03 -16.49 40.17
CA ALA A 73 22.37 -15.80 38.91
C ALA A 73 21.11 -15.45 38.09
N VAL A 74 20.09 -16.32 38.09
CA VAL A 74 18.77 -16.02 37.51
C VAL A 74 18.14 -14.82 38.22
N TRP A 75 18.05 -14.78 39.55
CA TRP A 75 17.52 -13.60 40.24
C TRP A 75 18.31 -12.31 39.92
N SER A 76 19.64 -12.40 39.86
CA SER A 76 20.51 -11.29 39.44
C SER A 76 20.29 -10.84 37.99
N SER A 77 19.83 -11.72 37.10
CA SER A 77 19.61 -11.33 35.70
C SER A 77 18.36 -10.47 35.53
N PHE A 78 17.41 -10.51 36.46
CA PHE A 78 16.16 -9.74 36.38
C PHE A 78 16.12 -8.49 37.28
N ALA A 79 16.95 -8.43 38.34
CA ALA A 79 17.00 -7.32 39.28
C ALA A 79 18.42 -6.98 39.73
N ASN A 80 18.64 -5.76 40.25
CA ASN A 80 19.97 -5.32 40.69
C ASN A 80 20.39 -5.92 42.05
N VAL A 81 20.31 -7.23 42.17
CA VAL A 81 20.84 -7.99 43.31
C VAL A 81 22.09 -8.71 42.85
N LYS A 82 23.24 -8.43 43.47
CA LYS A 82 24.51 -9.09 43.18
C LYS A 82 24.87 -10.07 44.29
N PHE A 83 25.16 -11.31 43.95
CA PHE A 83 25.55 -12.33 44.92
C PHE A 83 27.06 -12.60 44.90
N VAL A 84 27.69 -12.63 46.08
CA VAL A 84 29.11 -12.93 46.26
C VAL A 84 29.25 -14.10 47.21
N GLN A 85 29.84 -15.21 46.75
CA GLN A 85 30.06 -16.34 47.65
C GLN A 85 31.17 -16.01 48.64
N VAL A 86 30.95 -16.34 49.91
CA VAL A 86 31.94 -16.29 50.99
C VAL A 86 32.07 -17.66 51.68
N ALA A 87 33.09 -17.81 52.53
CA ALA A 87 33.22 -18.99 53.38
C ALA A 87 32.18 -18.97 54.52
N ASP A 88 31.84 -20.15 55.06
CA ASP A 88 30.99 -20.29 56.25
C ASP A 88 31.82 -20.83 57.42
N ASN A 89 32.18 -19.97 58.37
CA ASN A 89 32.98 -20.32 59.54
C ASN A 89 32.79 -19.28 60.67
N SER A 90 33.57 -19.40 61.75
CA SER A 90 33.48 -18.50 62.93
C SER A 90 33.80 -17.03 62.66
N SER A 91 34.41 -16.71 61.52
CA SER A 91 34.89 -15.36 61.18
C SER A 91 34.20 -14.77 59.95
N THR A 92 33.54 -15.59 59.14
CA THR A 92 32.82 -15.14 57.94
C THR A 92 31.61 -16.03 57.73
N VAL A 93 30.47 -15.40 57.48
CA VAL A 93 29.18 -16.04 57.22
C VAL A 93 28.47 -15.25 56.13
N GLY A 94 27.82 -15.94 55.19
CA GLY A 94 26.99 -15.28 54.20
C GLY A 94 25.73 -14.70 54.83
N GLU A 95 25.20 -13.64 54.22
CA GLU A 95 23.85 -13.13 54.55
C GLU A 95 22.77 -14.14 54.15
N LEU A 96 23.00 -14.93 53.10
CA LEU A 96 22.16 -16.07 52.74
C LEU A 96 22.93 -17.37 52.94
N ARG A 97 22.32 -18.35 53.62
CA ARG A 97 22.92 -19.68 53.81
C ARG A 97 22.00 -20.77 53.32
N PHE A 98 22.58 -21.82 52.77
CA PHE A 98 21.83 -22.91 52.13
C PHE A 98 22.30 -24.26 52.66
N ALA A 99 21.42 -24.98 53.35
CA ALA A 99 21.74 -26.27 53.95
C ALA A 99 20.50 -27.15 54.12
N TYR A 100 20.73 -28.44 54.39
CA TYR A 100 19.69 -29.35 54.85
C TYR A 100 19.42 -29.18 56.33
N THR A 101 18.21 -29.51 56.77
CA THR A 101 17.91 -29.76 58.19
C THR A 101 16.84 -30.84 58.37
N ASP A 102 17.00 -31.66 59.40
CA ASP A 102 15.96 -32.59 59.85
C ASP A 102 14.92 -31.88 60.76
N ASN A 103 15.25 -30.68 61.25
CA ASN A 103 14.37 -29.88 62.11
C ASN A 103 13.43 -28.97 61.29
N ILE A 104 12.76 -29.58 60.31
CA ILE A 104 11.76 -28.95 59.44
C ILE A 104 10.45 -29.75 59.49
N SER A 105 9.33 -29.14 59.12
CA SER A 105 8.05 -29.87 59.04
C SER A 105 8.17 -31.04 58.06
N ALA A 106 7.74 -32.23 58.47
CA ALA A 106 7.76 -33.44 57.62
C ALA A 106 6.98 -33.28 56.30
N THR A 107 6.09 -32.30 56.21
CA THR A 107 5.31 -31.98 55.01
C THR A 107 5.88 -30.84 54.17
N ALA A 108 6.91 -30.13 54.65
CA ALA A 108 7.54 -29.03 53.94
C ALA A 108 8.75 -29.52 53.14
N ALA A 109 8.85 -29.13 51.86
CA ALA A 109 10.00 -29.44 51.03
C ALA A 109 11.21 -28.55 51.37
N ALA A 110 10.95 -27.28 51.71
CA ALA A 110 11.95 -26.33 52.17
C ALA A 110 11.26 -25.20 52.95
N HIS A 111 12.06 -24.31 53.53
CA HIS A 111 11.61 -22.99 53.95
C HIS A 111 12.79 -22.01 54.04
N ALA A 112 12.50 -20.73 53.92
CA ALA A 112 13.46 -19.65 54.07
C ALA A 112 13.01 -18.59 55.07
N TYR A 113 13.97 -17.87 55.61
CA TYR A 113 13.77 -16.72 56.49
C TYR A 113 13.88 -15.41 55.71
N MET A 114 12.92 -14.52 55.94
CA MET A 114 12.82 -13.22 55.26
C MET A 114 13.93 -12.28 55.76
N PRO A 115 14.22 -11.17 55.04
CA PRO A 115 15.23 -10.19 55.44
C PRO A 115 15.04 -9.58 56.84
N VAL A 116 13.82 -9.65 57.40
CA VAL A 116 13.48 -9.09 58.73
C VAL A 116 13.73 -10.06 59.88
N ASP A 117 13.87 -11.36 59.61
CA ASP A 117 13.83 -12.43 60.63
C ASP A 117 15.17 -12.60 61.35
N HIS A 118 15.78 -11.52 61.85
CA HIS A 118 17.07 -11.61 62.53
C HIS A 118 16.99 -12.40 63.85
N PRO A 119 18.00 -13.24 64.18
CA PRO A 119 19.26 -13.42 63.45
C PRO A 119 19.18 -14.41 62.28
N SER A 120 18.02 -15.05 62.05
CA SER A 120 17.82 -16.06 61.02
C SER A 120 17.66 -15.59 59.57
N ALA A 121 17.61 -14.28 59.35
CA ALA A 121 17.38 -13.68 58.05
C ALA A 121 18.30 -14.23 56.95
N GLY A 122 17.70 -14.63 55.82
CA GLY A 122 18.41 -15.11 54.63
C GLY A 122 18.76 -16.59 54.61
N ASP A 123 18.62 -17.31 55.72
CA ASP A 123 18.83 -18.76 55.75
C ASP A 123 17.71 -19.50 55.00
N VAL A 124 18.14 -20.46 54.19
CA VAL A 124 17.30 -21.37 53.40
C VAL A 124 17.61 -22.81 53.81
N TRP A 125 16.56 -23.49 54.27
CA TRP A 125 16.63 -24.85 54.80
C TRP A 125 15.84 -25.81 53.92
N PHE A 126 16.51 -26.81 53.37
CA PHE A 126 15.88 -27.87 52.59
C PHE A 126 15.59 -29.08 53.48
N ASN A 127 14.48 -29.76 53.21
CA ASN A 127 14.15 -31.03 53.88
C ASN A 127 14.92 -32.17 53.24
N TRP A 128 15.68 -32.90 54.05
CA TRP A 128 16.44 -34.06 53.60
C TRP A 128 15.57 -35.10 52.88
N ASP A 129 14.37 -35.42 53.39
CA ASP A 129 13.57 -36.50 52.83
C ASP A 129 12.90 -36.15 51.48
N ASN A 130 12.72 -34.85 51.21
CA ASN A 130 12.02 -34.37 50.01
C ASN A 130 12.97 -33.93 48.90
N PHE A 131 14.21 -33.55 49.24
CA PHE A 131 15.18 -32.99 48.30
C PHE A 131 16.33 -33.97 47.97
N ASN A 132 16.33 -35.17 48.57
CA ASN A 132 17.45 -36.08 48.48
C ASN A 132 17.23 -37.21 47.46
N ASN A 133 17.81 -37.04 46.29
CA ASN A 133 18.30 -38.16 45.51
C ASN A 133 19.84 -38.16 45.59
N PRO A 134 20.46 -39.03 46.41
CA PRO A 134 21.90 -38.98 46.69
C PRO A 134 22.78 -39.32 45.47
N TYR A 135 22.17 -39.59 44.30
CA TYR A 135 22.82 -39.80 43.02
C TYR A 135 22.66 -38.65 42.02
N GLN A 136 21.93 -37.56 42.37
CA GLN A 136 21.82 -36.39 41.51
C GLN A 136 23.13 -35.60 41.50
N THR A 137 23.91 -35.78 40.43
CA THR A 137 25.09 -34.94 40.16
C THR A 137 24.71 -33.56 39.63
N THR A 138 23.46 -33.36 39.24
CA THR A 138 22.90 -32.12 38.70
C THR A 138 21.44 -31.98 39.13
N VAL A 139 20.99 -30.75 39.35
CA VAL A 139 19.57 -30.39 39.56
C VAL A 139 19.16 -29.48 38.38
N PRO A 140 18.64 -30.05 37.28
CA PRO A 140 18.34 -29.28 36.08
C PRO A 140 17.18 -28.30 36.26
N ARG A 141 17.21 -27.19 35.52
CA ARG A 141 16.05 -26.29 35.39
C ARG A 141 14.83 -27.08 34.90
N GLY A 142 13.65 -26.72 35.41
CA GLY A 142 12.39 -27.36 35.05
C GLY A 142 12.02 -28.56 35.93
N THR A 143 12.89 -28.95 36.88
CA THR A 143 12.55 -29.89 37.95
C THR A 143 11.89 -29.18 39.14
N GLY A 144 11.14 -29.93 39.95
CA GLY A 144 10.54 -29.41 41.19
C GLY A 144 11.58 -28.96 42.22
N ASP A 145 12.73 -29.64 42.28
CA ASP A 145 13.84 -29.30 43.17
C ASP A 145 14.44 -27.93 42.78
N TYR A 146 14.73 -27.71 41.50
CA TYR A 146 15.21 -26.40 41.02
C TYR A 146 14.19 -25.30 41.28
N HIS A 147 12.90 -25.56 41.01
CA HIS A 147 11.82 -24.61 41.29
C HIS A 147 11.76 -24.22 42.78
N THR A 148 11.90 -25.19 43.67
CA THR A 148 11.92 -24.97 45.13
C THR A 148 13.12 -24.11 45.53
N ILE A 149 14.33 -24.37 45.01
CA ILE A 149 15.49 -23.50 45.24
C ILE A 149 15.19 -22.06 44.81
N LEU A 150 14.64 -21.89 43.60
CA LEU A 150 14.33 -20.58 43.05
C LEU A 150 13.28 -19.83 43.89
N HIS A 151 12.26 -20.55 44.37
CA HIS A 151 11.20 -20.07 45.24
C HIS A 151 11.74 -19.60 46.60
N GLU A 152 12.53 -20.44 47.28
CA GLU A 152 13.05 -20.11 48.61
C GLU A 152 14.06 -18.95 48.58
N ILE A 153 14.83 -18.82 47.50
CA ILE A 153 15.64 -17.61 47.29
C ILE A 153 14.73 -16.37 47.19
N GLY A 154 13.57 -16.47 46.55
CA GLY A 154 12.56 -15.40 46.51
C GLY A 154 12.16 -14.94 47.92
N HIS A 155 11.89 -15.89 48.83
CA HIS A 155 11.64 -15.60 50.25
C HIS A 155 12.82 -14.94 50.94
N ALA A 156 14.03 -15.49 50.80
CA ALA A 156 15.24 -14.90 51.36
C ALA A 156 15.51 -13.46 50.84
N LEU A 157 15.00 -13.13 49.65
CA LEU A 157 15.06 -11.78 49.06
C LEU A 157 13.90 -10.86 49.46
N GLY A 158 12.86 -11.37 50.12
CA GLY A 158 11.76 -10.57 50.66
C GLY A 158 10.41 -10.75 49.96
N LEU A 159 10.25 -11.74 49.09
CA LEU A 159 8.96 -12.09 48.49
C LEU A 159 8.19 -13.04 49.42
N LYS A 160 6.87 -12.98 49.40
CA LYS A 160 5.96 -13.86 50.14
C LYS A 160 5.09 -14.67 49.21
N HIS A 161 4.45 -15.70 49.76
CA HIS A 161 3.32 -16.31 49.07
C HIS A 161 2.21 -15.30 48.84
N SER A 162 1.52 -15.47 47.73
CA SER A 162 0.34 -14.69 47.33
C SER A 162 -0.74 -14.61 48.42
N PHE A 163 -0.97 -15.69 49.16
CA PHE A 163 -2.01 -15.79 50.19
C PHE A 163 -1.60 -15.24 51.56
N ASP A 164 -0.32 -14.94 51.78
CA ASP A 164 0.23 -14.43 53.05
C ASP A 164 0.34 -12.89 53.07
N SER A 165 -0.13 -12.22 52.00
CA SER A 165 -0.10 -10.76 51.84
C SER A 165 -1.50 -10.14 52.05
N PRO A 166 -1.61 -8.98 52.73
CA PRO A 166 -2.89 -8.25 52.87
C PRO A 166 -3.42 -7.72 51.52
N ASN A 167 -2.55 -7.57 50.51
CA ASN A 167 -2.92 -7.33 49.11
C ASN A 167 -2.48 -8.55 48.29
N ALA A 168 -3.33 -9.57 48.23
CA ALA A 168 -3.04 -10.82 47.53
C ALA A 168 -3.20 -10.69 46.01
N ILE A 169 -2.41 -11.47 45.25
CA ILE A 169 -2.67 -11.70 43.82
C ILE A 169 -4.09 -12.29 43.70
N PRO A 170 -4.90 -11.86 42.71
CA PRO A 170 -6.22 -12.44 42.47
C PRO A 170 -6.15 -13.96 42.39
N ALA A 171 -7.10 -14.66 43.02
CA ALA A 171 -7.04 -16.12 43.17
C ALA A 171 -6.91 -16.89 41.84
N ASN A 172 -7.44 -16.34 40.74
CA ASN A 172 -7.32 -16.92 39.39
C ASN A 172 -5.94 -16.71 38.74
N LEU A 173 -5.09 -15.86 39.32
CA LEU A 173 -3.71 -15.59 38.92
C LEU A 173 -2.70 -16.12 39.94
N ASP A 174 -3.15 -16.64 41.07
CA ASP A 174 -2.31 -17.31 42.08
C ASP A 174 -1.94 -18.73 41.61
N ASN A 175 -1.02 -18.80 40.64
CA ASN A 175 -0.45 -20.05 40.15
C ASN A 175 0.93 -19.84 39.49
N TYR A 176 1.64 -20.95 39.23
CA TYR A 176 3.00 -20.95 38.67
C TYR A 176 3.16 -20.26 37.30
N PHE A 177 2.10 -19.98 36.54
CA PHE A 177 2.24 -19.19 35.33
C PHE A 177 2.64 -17.75 35.68
N TYR A 178 2.10 -17.23 36.77
CA TYR A 178 2.15 -15.82 37.11
C TYR A 178 3.12 -15.53 38.26
N THR A 179 3.32 -16.48 39.18
CA THR A 179 4.28 -16.37 40.28
C THR A 179 4.78 -17.75 40.72
N ILE A 180 6.09 -17.90 40.89
CA ILE A 180 6.68 -19.10 41.50
C ILE A 180 6.39 -19.17 43.01
N MET A 181 5.94 -18.08 43.63
CA MET A 181 5.58 -18.02 45.05
C MET A 181 4.18 -18.58 45.33
N SER A 182 3.47 -19.10 44.34
CA SER A 182 2.19 -19.80 44.55
C SER A 182 2.41 -21.20 45.14
N TYR A 183 1.37 -21.82 45.67
CA TYR A 183 1.34 -23.27 45.96
C TYR A 183 0.57 -24.05 44.89
N THR A 184 0.08 -23.37 43.86
CA THR A 184 -0.75 -23.97 42.82
C THR A 184 -0.02 -23.90 41.48
N ALA A 185 0.25 -25.06 40.87
CA ALA A 185 0.94 -25.15 39.59
C ALA A 185 0.05 -24.75 38.42
N SER A 186 -1.22 -25.13 38.45
CA SER A 186 -2.15 -24.98 37.35
C SER A 186 -3.36 -24.13 37.73
N PRO A 187 -3.84 -23.25 36.84
CA PRO A 187 -5.10 -22.53 37.05
C PRO A 187 -6.35 -23.43 37.00
N TRP A 188 -6.22 -24.69 36.58
CA TRP A 188 -7.34 -25.64 36.40
C TRP A 188 -7.50 -26.64 37.56
N SER A 189 -6.63 -26.58 38.56
CA SER A 189 -6.59 -27.54 39.67
C SER A 189 -7.05 -26.94 40.99
N ALA A 190 -7.22 -27.80 42.00
CA ALA A 190 -7.49 -27.35 43.35
C ALA A 190 -6.31 -26.53 43.91
N LYS A 191 -6.63 -25.56 44.78
CA LYS A 191 -5.64 -24.75 45.48
C LYS A 191 -4.66 -25.66 46.23
N ASN A 192 -3.36 -25.34 46.15
CA ASN A 192 -2.24 -26.10 46.71
C ASN A 192 -1.84 -27.38 45.94
N ASN A 193 -2.21 -27.50 44.67
CA ASN A 193 -1.66 -28.53 43.81
C ASN A 193 -0.32 -28.08 43.21
N SER A 194 0.81 -28.58 43.71
CA SER A 194 2.16 -28.22 43.23
C SER A 194 2.69 -29.07 42.07
N SER A 195 1.89 -29.98 41.49
CA SER A 195 2.41 -30.94 40.50
C SER A 195 2.29 -30.44 39.05
N ALA A 196 3.43 -30.43 38.35
CA ALA A 196 3.56 -30.24 36.90
C ALA A 196 4.59 -31.21 36.31
N SER A 197 4.48 -31.56 35.02
CA SER A 197 5.50 -32.39 34.34
C SER A 197 6.80 -31.64 34.05
N PHE A 198 6.76 -30.30 34.08
CA PHE A 198 7.90 -29.41 33.94
C PHE A 198 7.57 -28.11 34.69
N TYR A 199 8.55 -27.50 35.36
CA TYR A 199 8.34 -26.35 36.25
C TYR A 199 8.94 -25.04 35.68
N PRO A 200 8.51 -23.87 36.16
CA PRO A 200 9.13 -22.59 35.79
C PRO A 200 10.64 -22.60 36.02
N THR A 201 11.41 -22.11 35.05
CA THR A 201 12.88 -22.05 35.09
C THR A 201 13.40 -20.67 35.50
N THR A 202 12.51 -19.68 35.59
CA THR A 202 12.77 -18.30 36.02
C THR A 202 11.67 -17.83 36.98
N PRO A 203 11.89 -16.74 37.73
CA PRO A 203 10.80 -15.99 38.31
C PRO A 203 9.83 -15.53 37.21
N MET A 204 8.55 -15.51 37.53
CA MET A 204 7.46 -15.19 36.59
C MET A 204 6.96 -13.77 36.80
N TYR A 205 6.00 -13.32 35.98
CA TYR A 205 5.67 -11.90 35.82
C TYR A 205 5.46 -11.11 37.15
N TYR A 206 4.73 -11.65 38.12
CA TYR A 206 4.52 -10.97 39.41
C TYR A 206 5.73 -11.04 40.33
N ASP A 207 6.53 -12.11 40.25
CA ASP A 207 7.80 -12.18 40.96
C ASP A 207 8.74 -11.08 40.47
N LEU A 208 8.75 -10.84 39.15
CA LEU A 208 9.52 -9.79 38.50
C LEU A 208 9.07 -8.39 38.92
N LEU A 209 7.77 -8.11 38.92
CA LEU A 209 7.24 -6.85 39.44
C LEU A 209 7.67 -6.62 40.90
N ALA A 210 7.59 -7.66 41.73
CA ALA A 210 7.93 -7.57 43.15
C ALA A 210 9.43 -7.33 43.37
N ILE A 211 10.29 -8.16 42.77
CA ILE A 211 11.73 -8.08 42.97
C ILE A 211 12.32 -6.80 42.37
N GLN A 212 11.82 -6.34 41.22
CA GLN A 212 12.26 -5.09 40.60
C GLN A 212 11.76 -3.87 41.37
N ALA A 213 10.61 -3.94 42.03
CA ALA A 213 10.19 -2.90 42.95
C ALA A 213 11.07 -2.83 44.21
N LEU A 214 11.58 -3.96 44.70
CA LEU A 214 12.50 -3.99 45.83
C LEU A 214 13.90 -3.49 45.45
N TYR A 215 14.45 -3.98 44.34
CA TYR A 215 15.88 -3.86 44.02
C TYR A 215 16.18 -3.13 42.71
N GLY A 216 15.18 -2.75 41.92
CA GLY A 216 15.33 -2.17 40.59
C GLY A 216 15.57 -3.23 39.52
N LYS A 217 15.09 -2.99 38.30
CA LYS A 217 15.34 -3.85 37.13
C LYS A 217 16.82 -3.82 36.75
N ASN A 218 17.36 -5.00 36.41
CA ASN A 218 18.70 -5.09 35.83
C ASN A 218 18.65 -4.66 34.35
N THR A 219 19.38 -3.60 34.02
CA THR A 219 19.40 -2.98 32.68
C THR A 219 20.65 -3.36 31.87
N THR A 220 21.42 -4.36 32.29
CA THR A 220 22.64 -4.79 31.58
C THR A 220 22.48 -6.12 30.86
N VAL A 221 21.34 -6.81 31.03
CA VAL A 221 21.09 -8.12 30.46
C VAL A 221 20.48 -7.95 29.08
N ASN A 222 21.12 -8.54 28.06
CA ASN A 222 20.66 -8.52 26.68
C ASN A 222 20.44 -7.10 26.13
N SER A 223 21.26 -6.11 26.49
CA SER A 223 21.06 -4.69 26.12
C SER A 223 21.34 -4.34 24.65
N GLY A 224 21.34 -5.32 23.76
CA GLY A 224 21.44 -5.14 22.32
C GLY A 224 20.60 -6.20 21.62
N ASN A 225 20.58 -6.20 20.29
CA ASN A 225 19.67 -7.06 19.52
C ASN A 225 19.84 -8.55 19.86
N THR A 226 18.76 -9.14 20.36
CA THR A 226 18.72 -10.50 20.88
C THR A 226 17.65 -11.31 20.16
N THR A 227 17.99 -12.56 19.81
CA THR A 227 17.02 -13.52 19.24
C THR A 227 16.74 -14.62 20.25
N TYR A 228 15.48 -14.76 20.64
CA TYR A 228 14.97 -15.79 21.54
C TYR A 228 14.34 -16.92 20.71
N THR A 229 15.07 -18.01 20.54
CA THR A 229 14.63 -19.16 19.74
C THR A 229 14.05 -20.28 20.59
N PHE A 230 12.86 -20.74 20.21
CA PHE A 230 12.12 -21.85 20.79
C PHE A 230 11.99 -22.97 19.73
N ASN A 231 12.14 -24.23 20.12
CA ASN A 231 12.14 -25.36 19.18
C ASN A 231 11.20 -26.48 19.66
N ASP A 232 10.68 -27.25 18.70
CA ASP A 232 10.01 -28.52 18.97
C ASP A 232 10.90 -29.47 19.79
N GLY A 233 10.28 -30.33 20.58
CA GLY A 233 10.93 -31.29 21.47
C GLY A 233 11.54 -30.68 22.74
N THR A 234 11.38 -29.36 22.96
CA THR A 234 11.94 -28.66 24.13
C THR A 234 10.85 -28.06 25.01
N TYR A 235 10.95 -28.30 26.32
CA TYR A 235 10.08 -27.67 27.31
C TYR A 235 10.63 -26.30 27.69
N TYR A 236 9.76 -25.28 27.64
CA TYR A 236 10.06 -23.93 28.08
C TYR A 236 8.99 -23.48 29.06
N TRP A 237 9.38 -22.93 30.19
CA TRP A 237 8.48 -22.21 31.09
C TRP A 237 9.26 -21.12 31.78
N GLN A 238 9.19 -19.90 31.23
CA GLN A 238 10.08 -18.82 31.61
C GLN A 238 9.51 -17.46 31.26
N ALA A 239 10.02 -16.44 31.95
CA ALA A 239 9.87 -15.04 31.56
C ALA A 239 11.12 -14.59 30.79
N ILE A 240 10.93 -13.81 29.73
CA ILE A 240 12.01 -13.14 29.00
C ILE A 240 12.39 -11.86 29.75
N ASN A 241 13.69 -11.67 30.00
CA ASN A 241 14.23 -10.37 30.38
C ASN A 241 15.07 -9.81 29.26
N ASP A 242 14.75 -8.58 28.88
CA ASP A 242 15.55 -7.79 27.98
C ASP A 242 15.64 -6.34 28.49
N SER A 243 16.76 -5.69 28.23
CA SER A 243 17.01 -4.31 28.63
C SER A 243 17.15 -3.33 27.46
N GLY A 244 17.10 -3.82 26.22
CA GLY A 244 16.99 -3.00 25.03
C GLY A 244 17.72 -3.60 23.83
N GLY A 245 17.43 -3.07 22.66
CA GLY A 245 17.85 -3.69 21.41
C GLY A 245 16.68 -3.62 20.44
N ARG A 246 16.85 -4.24 19.28
CA ARG A 246 15.73 -4.71 18.47
C ARG A 246 15.74 -6.23 18.52
N ASP A 247 14.75 -6.77 19.21
CA ASP A 247 14.74 -8.16 19.66
C ASP A 247 13.67 -8.97 18.95
N THR A 248 13.91 -10.28 18.83
CA THR A 248 13.03 -11.18 18.07
C THR A 248 12.71 -12.43 18.86
N ILE A 249 11.43 -12.78 18.94
CA ILE A 249 11.01 -14.14 19.33
C ILE A 249 10.87 -15.00 18.07
N VAL A 250 11.47 -16.18 18.08
CA VAL A 250 11.43 -17.15 16.98
C VAL A 250 10.88 -18.47 17.49
N TYR A 251 9.82 -18.95 16.85
CA TYR A 251 9.42 -20.34 16.97
C TYR A 251 9.93 -21.15 15.77
N ASN A 252 10.78 -22.13 16.02
CA ASN A 252 11.33 -23.02 15.02
C ASN A 252 10.71 -24.41 15.22
N GLY A 253 9.43 -24.52 14.90
CA GLY A 253 8.63 -25.72 15.11
C GLY A 253 7.60 -25.91 14.01
N SER A 254 6.91 -27.05 14.08
CA SER A 254 5.91 -27.49 13.10
C SER A 254 4.47 -27.46 13.63
N GLU A 255 4.30 -27.25 14.94
CA GLU A 255 2.99 -27.12 15.57
C GLU A 255 2.46 -25.69 15.45
N ASN A 256 1.15 -25.50 15.56
CA ASN A 256 0.55 -24.17 15.66
C ASN A 256 1.06 -23.46 16.91
N SER A 257 1.70 -22.32 16.75
CA SER A 257 2.21 -21.47 17.81
C SER A 257 1.35 -20.22 18.00
N SER A 258 1.51 -19.58 19.15
CA SER A 258 0.98 -18.23 19.36
C SER A 258 2.07 -17.40 20.02
N ILE A 259 2.48 -16.33 19.36
CA ILE A 259 3.48 -15.38 19.87
C ILE A 259 2.75 -14.08 20.18
N ASN A 260 2.85 -13.62 21.43
CA ASN A 260 2.32 -12.33 21.83
C ASN A 260 3.45 -11.45 22.38
N LEU A 261 3.73 -10.34 21.70
CA LEU A 261 4.83 -9.42 22.03
C LEU A 261 4.49 -8.44 23.16
N ASN A 262 3.31 -8.56 23.77
CA ASN A 262 2.91 -7.69 24.89
C ASN A 262 3.43 -8.23 26.23
N PRO A 263 4.09 -7.39 27.06
CA PRO A 263 4.53 -7.76 28.39
C PRO A 263 3.43 -8.38 29.25
N GLY A 264 3.74 -9.52 29.88
CA GLY A 264 2.80 -10.28 30.71
C GLY A 264 1.77 -11.10 29.94
N ALA A 265 1.76 -11.05 28.60
CA ALA A 265 1.07 -12.05 27.80
C ALA A 265 1.87 -13.36 27.76
N PHE A 266 1.19 -14.46 27.42
CA PHE A 266 1.82 -15.77 27.29
C PHE A 266 1.78 -16.24 25.85
N SER A 267 2.89 -16.84 25.43
CA SER A 267 3.10 -17.40 24.10
C SER A 267 3.15 -18.93 24.17
N ALA A 268 2.50 -19.58 23.20
CA ALA A 268 2.48 -21.03 23.03
C ALA A 268 3.69 -21.48 22.21
N LEU A 269 4.81 -21.71 22.89
CA LEU A 269 6.14 -21.95 22.30
C LEU A 269 6.87 -23.16 22.89
N SER A 270 6.24 -23.83 23.85
CA SER A 270 6.78 -24.99 24.55
C SER A 270 6.09 -26.26 24.11
N GLU A 271 6.78 -27.38 24.29
CA GLU A 271 6.12 -28.68 24.43
C GLU A 271 5.03 -28.66 25.49
N THR A 272 4.04 -29.54 25.31
CA THR A 272 2.86 -29.60 26.18
C THR A 272 3.23 -29.97 27.60
N ILE A 273 3.07 -29.01 28.54
CA ILE A 273 3.22 -29.26 29.96
C ILE A 273 1.89 -29.78 30.51
N THR A 274 1.95 -30.86 31.27
CA THR A 274 0.78 -31.51 31.87
C THR A 274 0.69 -31.18 33.36
N PHE A 275 -0.54 -31.02 33.83
CA PHE A 275 -0.90 -30.68 35.20
C PHE A 275 -2.03 -31.60 35.67
N ASN A 276 -2.30 -31.61 36.98
CA ASN A 276 -3.52 -32.23 37.48
C ASN A 276 -4.74 -31.41 37.04
N GLY A 277 -5.52 -31.92 36.08
CA GLY A 277 -6.74 -31.30 35.56
C GLY A 277 -6.60 -30.53 34.24
N GLY A 278 -5.41 -30.50 33.61
CA GLY A 278 -5.23 -29.85 32.31
C GLY A 278 -3.81 -29.89 31.75
N SER A 279 -3.59 -29.23 30.61
CA SER A 279 -2.28 -29.07 29.97
C SER A 279 -2.16 -27.71 29.28
N SER A 280 -0.93 -27.26 29.00
CA SER A 280 -0.66 -25.98 28.35
C SER A 280 0.67 -25.97 27.60
N ARG A 281 0.71 -25.24 26.48
CA ARG A 281 1.93 -24.83 25.78
C ARG A 281 2.25 -23.34 26.00
N SER A 282 1.30 -22.57 26.54
CA SER A 282 1.37 -21.11 26.71
C SER A 282 2.13 -20.71 27.97
N THR A 283 3.43 -20.98 28.00
CA THR A 283 4.26 -20.98 29.22
C THR A 283 5.41 -19.97 29.17
N VAL A 284 5.63 -19.32 28.02
CA VAL A 284 6.64 -18.27 27.86
C VAL A 284 5.96 -16.91 27.98
N THR A 285 6.48 -16.02 28.81
CA THR A 285 5.96 -14.65 28.97
C THR A 285 7.06 -13.61 28.80
N ILE A 286 6.69 -12.37 28.50
CA ILE A 286 7.61 -11.23 28.44
C ILE A 286 7.56 -10.50 29.79
N GLY A 287 8.73 -10.27 30.40
CA GLY A 287 8.83 -9.59 31.70
C GLY A 287 8.34 -8.14 31.69
N PRO A 288 8.09 -7.54 32.85
CA PRO A 288 7.64 -6.15 32.93
C PRO A 288 8.70 -5.17 32.41
N GLY A 289 8.24 -4.14 31.68
CA GLY A 289 9.10 -3.11 31.09
C GLY A 289 10.11 -3.65 30.07
N VAL A 290 9.86 -4.83 29.50
CA VAL A 290 10.58 -5.38 28.35
C VAL A 290 9.81 -5.01 27.09
N VAL A 291 10.51 -4.69 26.02
CA VAL A 291 9.91 -4.52 24.69
C VAL A 291 10.58 -5.56 23.80
N ILE A 292 9.80 -6.27 23.00
CA ILE A 292 10.27 -7.17 21.94
C ILE A 292 9.58 -6.69 20.67
N GLU A 293 10.36 -6.40 19.64
CA GLU A 293 9.86 -5.74 18.42
C GLU A 293 9.39 -6.76 17.40
N ASP A 294 10.06 -7.91 17.28
CA ASP A 294 9.86 -8.79 16.13
C ASP A 294 9.41 -10.21 16.54
N ALA A 295 8.66 -10.86 15.67
CA ALA A 295 8.23 -12.25 15.83
C ALA A 295 8.37 -13.03 14.52
N ARG A 296 8.78 -14.30 14.65
CA ARG A 296 8.75 -15.27 13.55
C ARG A 296 8.09 -16.58 14.00
N GLY A 297 7.05 -16.99 13.28
CA GLY A 297 6.38 -18.28 13.38
C GLY A 297 7.22 -19.44 12.86
N GLY A 298 6.65 -20.64 12.93
CA GLY A 298 7.19 -21.88 12.41
C GLY A 298 6.49 -22.29 11.11
N SER A 299 6.33 -23.60 10.88
CA SER A 299 5.61 -24.12 9.72
C SER A 299 4.15 -24.52 10.03
N GLY A 300 3.62 -24.08 11.17
CA GLY A 300 2.26 -24.36 11.63
C GLY A 300 1.32 -23.21 11.29
N ASN A 301 0.04 -23.32 11.64
CA ASN A 301 -0.89 -22.19 11.52
C ASN A 301 -0.76 -21.32 12.78
N ASP A 302 0.03 -20.28 12.69
CA ASP A 302 0.49 -19.47 13.79
C ASP A 302 -0.36 -18.23 14.04
N THR A 303 -0.29 -17.71 15.26
CA THR A 303 -0.87 -16.41 15.60
C THR A 303 0.18 -15.50 16.20
N LEU A 304 0.54 -14.45 15.48
CA LEU A 304 1.51 -13.44 15.88
C LEU A 304 0.78 -12.14 16.23
N ILE A 305 0.99 -11.66 17.45
CA ILE A 305 0.39 -10.42 17.95
C ILE A 305 1.52 -9.48 18.37
N GLY A 306 1.66 -8.37 17.67
CA GLY A 306 2.57 -7.28 17.97
C GLY A 306 2.13 -6.46 19.18
N ASN A 307 2.68 -5.26 19.31
CA ASN A 307 2.47 -4.39 20.47
C ASN A 307 2.27 -2.92 20.04
N GLY A 308 2.85 -1.98 20.77
CA GLY A 308 2.67 -0.54 20.53
C GLY A 308 3.87 0.14 19.88
N VAL A 309 4.85 -0.63 19.40
CA VAL A 309 6.00 -0.15 18.64
C VAL A 309 6.01 -0.83 17.28
N ALA A 310 6.74 -0.26 16.32
CA ALA A 310 6.93 -0.87 15.00
C ALA A 310 7.48 -2.31 15.11
N ASN A 311 6.70 -3.26 14.61
CA ASN A 311 7.00 -4.68 14.65
C ASN A 311 7.33 -5.24 13.27
N TYR A 312 8.17 -6.27 13.21
CA TYR A 312 8.28 -7.13 12.04
C TYR A 312 7.78 -8.54 12.38
N LEU A 313 6.63 -8.90 11.82
CA LEU A 313 5.94 -10.17 12.05
C LEU A 313 6.05 -11.04 10.80
N ARG A 314 6.56 -12.26 10.95
CA ARG A 314 6.70 -13.25 9.89
C ARG A 314 5.98 -14.56 10.24
N GLY A 315 4.97 -14.92 9.46
CA GLY A 315 4.24 -16.20 9.60
C GLY A 315 5.09 -17.41 9.20
N GLU A 316 5.81 -17.28 8.08
CA GLU A 316 6.60 -18.30 7.40
C GLU A 316 5.76 -19.27 6.56
N ALA A 317 5.36 -20.43 7.08
CA ALA A 317 4.53 -21.37 6.33
C ALA A 317 3.35 -21.82 7.17
N GLY A 318 2.18 -21.92 6.55
CA GLY A 318 0.94 -22.21 7.26
C GLY A 318 -0.07 -21.11 6.98
N ASN A 319 -1.29 -21.27 7.49
CA ASN A 319 -2.32 -20.24 7.39
C ASN A 319 -2.29 -19.42 8.68
N ASP A 320 -1.58 -18.30 8.63
CA ASP A 320 -1.21 -17.54 9.81
C ASP A 320 -2.16 -16.36 10.05
N ARG A 321 -2.19 -15.90 11.31
CA ARG A 321 -2.84 -14.65 11.68
C ARG A 321 -1.81 -13.71 12.30
N LEU A 322 -1.54 -12.61 11.62
CA LEU A 322 -0.64 -11.55 12.07
C LEU A 322 -1.46 -10.31 12.43
N VAL A 323 -1.26 -9.79 13.64
CA VAL A 323 -1.88 -8.56 14.13
C VAL A 323 -0.75 -7.63 14.60
N GLY A 324 -0.52 -6.52 13.89
CA GLY A 324 0.53 -5.54 14.19
C GLY A 324 0.27 -4.81 15.50
N GLY A 325 -0.86 -4.10 15.57
CA GLY A 325 -1.29 -3.37 16.76
C GLY A 325 -1.18 -1.87 16.54
N ALA A 326 -0.26 -1.22 17.22
CA ALA A 326 0.03 0.19 16.96
C ALA A 326 1.52 0.37 16.66
N GLY A 327 1.85 1.32 15.80
CA GLY A 327 3.19 1.46 15.25
C GLY A 327 3.15 1.18 13.75
N ASN A 328 4.28 1.44 13.08
CA ASN A 328 4.39 1.19 11.64
C ASN A 328 4.97 -0.21 11.45
N ASP A 329 4.09 -1.18 11.30
CA ASP A 329 4.39 -2.60 11.32
C ASP A 329 4.67 -3.13 9.91
N THR A 330 5.43 -4.21 9.84
CA THR A 330 5.59 -5.00 8.62
C THR A 330 5.10 -6.41 8.89
N LEU A 331 4.08 -6.83 8.16
CA LEU A 331 3.42 -8.13 8.29
C LEU A 331 3.70 -8.94 7.03
N ASP A 332 4.46 -10.02 7.18
CA ASP A 332 4.78 -10.97 6.12
C ASP A 332 4.16 -12.32 6.46
N GLY A 333 3.06 -12.66 5.79
CA GLY A 333 2.37 -13.94 5.99
C GLY A 333 3.26 -15.12 5.63
N GLY A 334 4.11 -14.96 4.60
CA GLY A 334 4.86 -16.05 4.02
C GLY A 334 3.99 -16.88 3.06
N SER A 335 4.06 -18.20 3.16
CA SER A 335 3.29 -19.12 2.31
C SER A 335 2.09 -19.71 3.03
N GLY A 336 0.94 -19.71 2.39
CA GLY A 336 -0.32 -20.18 2.96
C GLY A 336 -1.40 -19.15 2.71
N ASP A 337 -2.57 -19.30 3.31
CA ASP A 337 -3.65 -18.32 3.21
C ASP A 337 -3.74 -17.53 4.51
N ASP A 338 -3.13 -16.35 4.53
CA ASP A 338 -2.86 -15.60 5.75
C ASP A 338 -3.89 -14.50 6.03
N VAL A 339 -4.02 -14.11 7.30
CA VAL A 339 -4.81 -12.95 7.73
C VAL A 339 -3.88 -11.92 8.35
N LEU A 340 -3.76 -10.78 7.70
CA LEU A 340 -2.88 -9.68 8.08
C LEU A 340 -3.71 -8.46 8.51
N GLU A 341 -3.50 -8.00 9.74
CA GLU A 341 -4.18 -6.84 10.35
C GLU A 341 -3.10 -5.92 10.94
N GLY A 342 -2.81 -4.81 10.25
CA GLY A 342 -1.76 -3.86 10.61
C GLY A 342 -2.12 -3.10 11.88
N GLY A 343 -3.23 -2.37 11.84
CA GLY A 343 -3.73 -1.63 13.00
C GLY A 343 -3.46 -0.15 12.85
N VAL A 344 -3.01 0.53 13.91
CA VAL A 344 -2.78 1.98 13.87
C VAL A 344 -1.32 2.28 13.52
N GLY A 345 -1.09 2.98 12.43
CA GLY A 345 0.22 3.36 11.92
C GLY A 345 0.29 3.15 10.42
N ASP A 346 1.40 3.53 9.80
CA ASP A 346 1.60 3.27 8.37
C ASP A 346 2.24 1.89 8.20
N ASP A 347 1.42 0.90 7.87
CA ASP A 347 1.79 -0.52 7.86
C ASP A 347 2.14 -1.05 6.46
N ILE A 348 2.92 -2.14 6.45
CA ILE A 348 3.28 -2.87 5.23
C ILE A 348 2.77 -4.30 5.31
N TYR A 349 1.92 -4.66 4.36
CA TYR A 349 1.42 -6.01 4.14
C TYR A 349 2.20 -6.68 3.00
N ILE A 350 2.90 -7.79 3.27
CA ILE A 350 3.56 -8.59 2.24
C ILE A 350 2.68 -9.80 1.95
N VAL A 351 2.19 -9.89 0.72
CA VAL A 351 1.23 -10.94 0.28
C VAL A 351 1.81 -11.78 -0.85
N SER A 352 1.54 -13.08 -0.80
CA SER A 352 2.07 -14.07 -1.73
C SER A 352 1.07 -15.14 -2.17
N SER A 353 -0.06 -15.27 -1.48
CA SER A 353 -1.16 -16.16 -1.83
C SER A 353 -2.42 -15.40 -2.21
N VAL A 354 -3.17 -15.96 -3.17
CA VAL A 354 -4.51 -15.44 -3.53
C VAL A 354 -5.52 -15.61 -2.39
N GLY A 355 -5.22 -16.43 -1.39
CA GLY A 355 -6.03 -16.60 -0.19
C GLY A 355 -5.70 -15.62 0.94
N ASP A 356 -4.62 -14.85 0.82
CA ASP A 356 -4.25 -13.84 1.81
C ASP A 356 -5.34 -12.78 1.95
N ARG A 357 -5.48 -12.23 3.16
CA ARG A 357 -6.47 -11.22 3.49
C ARG A 357 -5.84 -10.11 4.31
N THR A 358 -5.85 -8.91 3.77
CA THR A 358 -5.49 -7.70 4.51
C THR A 358 -6.75 -7.04 5.09
N THR A 359 -6.66 -6.53 6.31
CA THR A 359 -7.78 -5.85 7.00
C THR A 359 -7.27 -4.55 7.59
N GLU A 360 -7.93 -3.44 7.21
CA GLU A 360 -7.55 -2.11 7.64
C GLU A 360 -8.74 -1.30 8.16
N ALA A 361 -8.52 -0.53 9.23
CA ALA A 361 -9.53 0.34 9.81
C ALA A 361 -9.49 1.73 9.17
N ALA A 362 -10.66 2.37 9.05
CA ALA A 362 -10.73 3.70 8.45
C ALA A 362 -9.91 4.72 9.26
N GLY A 363 -8.93 5.36 8.62
CA GLY A 363 -8.10 6.40 9.22
C GLY A 363 -7.05 5.90 10.20
N ALA A 364 -6.61 4.64 10.05
CA ALA A 364 -5.59 4.06 10.91
C ALA A 364 -4.15 4.35 10.45
N GLY A 365 -3.95 4.72 9.18
CA GLY A 365 -2.66 5.11 8.63
C GLY A 365 -2.72 5.31 7.12
N THR A 366 -1.54 5.35 6.49
CA THR A 366 -1.37 5.18 5.04
C THR A 366 -0.65 3.86 4.77
N ASP A 367 -1.41 2.87 4.34
CA ASP A 367 -0.95 1.49 4.33
C ASP A 367 -0.54 1.01 2.95
N THR A 368 0.46 0.12 2.91
CA THR A 368 1.03 -0.40 1.67
C THR A 368 0.93 -1.91 1.59
N VAL A 369 0.30 -2.42 0.53
CA VAL A 369 0.44 -3.81 0.13
C VAL A 369 1.61 -3.96 -0.84
N ARG A 370 2.54 -4.84 -0.52
CA ARG A 370 3.57 -5.35 -1.43
C ARG A 370 3.20 -6.76 -1.86
N SER A 371 2.91 -6.92 -3.15
CA SER A 371 2.35 -8.17 -3.67
C SER A 371 3.26 -8.83 -4.68
N SER A 372 3.54 -10.13 -4.48
CA SER A 372 4.20 -10.97 -5.49
C SER A 372 3.23 -11.66 -6.46
N ILE A 373 1.93 -11.36 -6.33
CA ILE A 373 0.82 -11.86 -7.16
C ILE A 373 -0.06 -10.70 -7.65
N SER A 374 -1.04 -10.98 -8.51
CA SER A 374 -2.06 -9.98 -8.84
C SER A 374 -2.92 -9.70 -7.61
N TRP A 375 -3.23 -8.43 -7.34
CA TRP A 375 -3.86 -8.03 -6.09
C TRP A 375 -4.95 -6.98 -6.27
N THR A 376 -5.93 -7.00 -5.36
CA THR A 376 -6.98 -5.99 -5.24
C THR A 376 -6.95 -5.45 -3.83
N LEU A 377 -6.77 -4.14 -3.67
CA LEU A 377 -6.73 -3.51 -2.35
C LEU A 377 -8.05 -3.71 -1.61
N ALA A 378 -7.96 -4.13 -0.35
CA ALA A 378 -9.09 -4.09 0.58
C ALA A 378 -9.49 -2.63 0.85
N ALA A 379 -10.66 -2.42 1.47
CA ALA A 379 -11.07 -1.09 1.88
C ALA A 379 -10.06 -0.46 2.86
N ASN A 380 -9.95 0.87 2.84
CA ASN A 380 -9.07 1.65 3.72
C ASN A 380 -7.56 1.45 3.52
N ILE A 381 -7.14 0.78 2.44
CA ILE A 381 -5.72 0.69 2.08
C ILE A 381 -5.43 1.59 0.89
N GLU A 382 -4.38 2.39 0.98
CA GLU A 382 -4.08 3.45 0.01
C GLU A 382 -3.11 3.01 -1.09
N ARG A 383 -2.17 2.10 -0.81
CA ARG A 383 -1.05 1.84 -1.71
C ARG A 383 -0.88 0.36 -2.08
N LEU A 384 -0.58 0.11 -3.35
CA LEU A 384 -0.18 -1.19 -3.88
C LEU A 384 1.15 -1.08 -4.62
N GLU A 385 2.08 -1.97 -4.30
CA GLU A 385 3.35 -2.16 -5.01
C GLU A 385 3.42 -3.62 -5.49
N LEU A 386 3.43 -3.81 -6.82
CA LEU A 386 3.64 -5.13 -7.43
C LEU A 386 5.14 -5.43 -7.46
N LEU A 387 5.51 -6.64 -7.05
CA LEU A 387 6.90 -7.09 -6.95
C LEU A 387 7.27 -8.04 -8.10
N GLY A 388 8.57 -8.24 -8.29
CA GLY A 388 9.11 -9.21 -9.25
C GLY A 388 9.03 -8.74 -10.70
N THR A 389 8.95 -9.69 -11.62
CA THR A 389 8.98 -9.43 -13.08
C THR A 389 7.85 -10.12 -13.83
N ALA A 390 6.89 -10.70 -13.11
CA ALA A 390 5.74 -11.37 -13.70
C ALA A 390 4.70 -10.34 -14.16
N ASN A 391 3.88 -10.70 -15.14
CA ASN A 391 2.75 -9.89 -15.60
C ASN A 391 1.63 -9.94 -14.55
N LEU A 392 1.71 -9.05 -13.56
CA LEU A 392 0.77 -8.96 -12.45
C LEU A 392 -0.21 -7.81 -12.66
N ASN A 393 -1.42 -7.91 -12.09
CA ASN A 393 -2.43 -6.86 -12.17
C ASN A 393 -2.69 -6.26 -10.78
N GLY A 394 -2.96 -4.97 -10.74
CA GLY A 394 -3.28 -4.23 -9.53
C GLY A 394 -4.62 -3.52 -9.66
N ASN A 395 -5.52 -3.75 -8.71
CA ASN A 395 -6.77 -3.01 -8.60
C ASN A 395 -6.78 -2.20 -7.29
N GLY A 396 -7.08 -0.91 -7.40
CA GLY A 396 -7.39 -0.04 -6.27
C GLY A 396 -8.79 -0.31 -5.71
N ASN A 397 -9.26 0.61 -4.88
CA ASN A 397 -10.56 0.60 -4.24
C ASN A 397 -11.32 1.91 -4.55
N GLY A 398 -12.02 2.50 -3.58
CA GLY A 398 -12.77 3.75 -3.76
C GLY A 398 -12.05 5.00 -3.25
N LEU A 399 -10.79 4.86 -2.84
CA LEU A 399 -9.94 5.93 -2.30
C LEU A 399 -9.05 6.52 -3.40
N ALA A 400 -8.32 7.58 -3.09
CA ALA A 400 -7.21 8.04 -3.93
C ALA A 400 -6.01 7.08 -3.74
N ASN A 401 -5.91 6.07 -4.60
CA ASN A 401 -4.90 5.03 -4.47
C ASN A 401 -3.58 5.38 -5.16
N THR A 402 -2.46 4.85 -4.66
CA THR A 402 -1.20 4.77 -5.41
C THR A 402 -0.96 3.32 -5.84
N LEU A 403 -0.96 3.07 -7.15
CA LEU A 403 -0.65 1.77 -7.73
C LEU A 403 0.70 1.83 -8.45
N ILE A 404 1.64 1.00 -8.01
CA ILE A 404 2.98 0.88 -8.60
C ILE A 404 3.10 -0.54 -9.16
N GLY A 405 3.27 -0.62 -10.47
CA GLY A 405 3.57 -1.84 -11.21
C GLY A 405 5.02 -2.28 -11.07
N ASN A 406 5.32 -3.41 -11.71
CA ASN A 406 6.64 -4.02 -11.71
C ASN A 406 7.29 -3.91 -13.11
N SER A 407 8.21 -4.81 -13.46
CA SER A 407 8.84 -4.77 -14.79
C SER A 407 8.13 -5.66 -15.84
N GLY A 408 7.01 -6.27 -15.47
CA GLY A 408 6.18 -7.07 -16.36
C GLY A 408 5.00 -6.25 -16.87
N ASN A 409 4.27 -6.79 -17.84
CA ASN A 409 3.09 -6.11 -18.38
C ASN A 409 1.96 -6.13 -17.34
N ASN A 410 1.63 -4.98 -16.77
CA ASN A 410 0.65 -4.81 -15.72
C ASN A 410 -0.67 -4.23 -16.24
N VAL A 411 -1.77 -4.69 -15.65
CA VAL A 411 -3.05 -3.97 -15.71
C VAL A 411 -3.27 -3.27 -14.38
N LEU A 412 -3.24 -1.94 -14.39
CA LEU A 412 -3.50 -1.10 -13.23
C LEU A 412 -4.87 -0.43 -13.37
N ASN A 413 -5.76 -0.74 -12.44
CA ASN A 413 -7.09 -0.15 -12.38
C ASN A 413 -7.25 0.64 -11.09
N GLY A 414 -7.24 1.97 -11.17
CA GLY A 414 -7.38 2.85 -10.01
C GLY A 414 -8.68 2.62 -9.23
N GLY A 415 -9.75 2.28 -9.94
CA GLY A 415 -11.08 2.20 -9.36
C GLY A 415 -11.75 3.57 -9.39
N ALA A 416 -12.32 3.98 -8.26
CA ALA A 416 -12.85 5.32 -8.07
C ALA A 416 -11.93 6.08 -7.13
N GLY A 417 -11.84 7.40 -7.27
CA GLY A 417 -10.87 8.19 -6.51
C GLY A 417 -10.11 9.10 -7.45
N ASN A 418 -9.01 9.67 -6.98
CA ASN A 418 -8.04 10.34 -7.83
C ASN A 418 -6.75 9.56 -7.69
N ASP A 419 -6.50 8.67 -8.65
CA ASP A 419 -5.50 7.62 -8.49
C ASP A 419 -4.16 8.01 -9.13
N TYR A 420 -3.06 7.63 -8.49
CA TYR A 420 -1.73 7.70 -9.05
C TYR A 420 -1.33 6.30 -9.51
N MET A 421 -1.08 6.11 -10.81
CA MET A 421 -0.72 4.83 -11.38
C MET A 421 0.59 4.93 -12.16
N ALA A 422 1.57 4.11 -11.79
CA ALA A 422 2.86 4.00 -12.47
C ALA A 422 3.11 2.53 -12.83
N GLY A 423 3.11 2.19 -14.11
CA GLY A 423 3.22 0.84 -14.66
C GLY A 423 4.62 0.27 -14.53
N GLY A 424 5.63 1.09 -14.82
CA GLY A 424 7.03 0.72 -14.63
C GLY A 424 7.69 0.40 -15.96
N ALA A 425 8.02 -0.86 -16.18
CA ALA A 425 8.50 -1.32 -17.48
C ALA A 425 7.63 -2.49 -17.95
N GLY A 426 7.63 -2.75 -19.25
CA GLY A 426 6.62 -3.62 -19.85
C GLY A 426 5.56 -2.79 -20.56
N ASN A 427 4.64 -3.47 -21.23
CA ASN A 427 3.52 -2.83 -21.92
C ASN A 427 2.30 -2.87 -21.02
N ASP A 428 1.97 -1.74 -20.42
CA ASP A 428 1.01 -1.62 -19.34
C ASP A 428 -0.36 -1.10 -19.84
N ILE A 429 -1.39 -1.34 -19.02
CA ILE A 429 -2.74 -0.85 -19.24
C ILE A 429 -3.23 -0.14 -17.97
N TYR A 430 -3.56 1.14 -18.10
CA TYR A 430 -4.20 1.95 -17.09
C TYR A 430 -5.69 2.07 -17.35
N TYR A 431 -6.53 1.79 -16.34
CA TYR A 431 -7.93 2.19 -16.36
C TYR A 431 -8.12 3.48 -15.57
N VAL A 432 -8.62 4.51 -16.26
CA VAL A 432 -8.90 5.83 -15.66
C VAL A 432 -10.39 6.12 -15.67
N SER A 433 -10.88 6.68 -14.58
CA SER A 433 -12.31 6.97 -14.36
C SER A 433 -12.57 8.33 -13.74
N SER A 434 -11.53 8.99 -13.21
CA SER A 434 -11.60 10.33 -12.64
C SER A 434 -10.68 11.30 -13.36
N THR A 435 -11.11 12.55 -13.47
CA THR A 435 -10.27 13.63 -14.01
C THR A 435 -9.06 13.95 -13.14
N GLY A 436 -9.03 13.43 -11.90
CA GLY A 436 -7.89 13.53 -11.00
C GLY A 436 -6.91 12.36 -11.10
N ASP A 437 -7.19 11.33 -11.89
CA ASP A 437 -6.26 10.22 -12.11
C ASP A 437 -4.98 10.70 -12.80
N GLN A 438 -3.88 10.00 -12.54
CA GLN A 438 -2.56 10.28 -13.08
C GLN A 438 -1.91 8.97 -13.55
N THR A 439 -1.47 8.95 -14.79
CA THR A 439 -0.70 7.84 -15.39
C THR A 439 0.74 8.29 -15.57
N ILE A 440 1.69 7.52 -15.05
CA ILE A 440 3.10 7.89 -15.01
C ILE A 440 3.94 6.84 -15.71
N GLU A 441 4.60 7.26 -16.79
CA GLU A 441 5.47 6.40 -17.59
C GLU A 441 6.89 6.91 -17.71
N ALA A 442 7.83 5.97 -17.63
CA ALA A 442 9.24 6.24 -17.89
C ALA A 442 9.53 6.20 -19.40
N ALA A 443 10.51 6.99 -19.85
CA ALA A 443 10.97 6.89 -21.23
C ALA A 443 11.55 5.49 -21.48
N GLY A 444 10.96 4.75 -22.42
CA GLY A 444 11.34 3.36 -22.69
C GLY A 444 10.75 2.34 -21.70
N GLY A 445 9.67 2.70 -20.99
CA GLY A 445 8.88 1.78 -20.14
C GLY A 445 8.25 0.65 -20.95
N GLY A 446 7.63 0.97 -22.08
CA GLY A 446 7.13 -0.02 -23.05
C GLY A 446 6.23 0.64 -24.06
N SER A 447 5.13 -0.04 -24.44
CA SER A 447 4.04 0.55 -25.22
C SER A 447 2.74 0.45 -24.43
N ASP A 448 2.34 1.60 -23.90
CA ASP A 448 1.39 1.66 -22.79
C ASP A 448 0.03 2.17 -23.25
N THR A 449 -1.03 1.71 -22.58
CA THR A 449 -2.42 2.01 -22.92
C THR A 449 -3.11 2.71 -21.78
N VAL A 450 -3.82 3.78 -22.08
CA VAL A 450 -4.91 4.26 -21.23
C VAL A 450 -6.24 3.79 -21.80
N ARG A 451 -7.03 3.13 -20.96
CA ARG A 451 -8.45 2.84 -21.19
C ARG A 451 -9.27 3.78 -20.34
N SER A 452 -9.95 4.72 -20.98
CA SER A 452 -10.61 5.82 -20.29
C SER A 452 -12.12 5.75 -20.40
N SER A 453 -12.81 5.83 -19.26
CA SER A 453 -14.27 6.02 -19.23
C SER A 453 -14.70 7.50 -19.23
N ILE A 454 -13.74 8.42 -19.34
CA ILE A 454 -13.90 9.87 -19.40
C ILE A 454 -13.11 10.46 -20.57
N SER A 455 -13.28 11.76 -20.85
CA SER A 455 -12.37 12.46 -21.76
C SER A 455 -10.96 12.49 -21.16
N TRP A 456 -9.94 12.25 -21.98
CA TRP A 456 -8.57 12.04 -21.49
C TRP A 456 -7.51 12.67 -22.38
N THR A 457 -6.42 13.10 -21.74
CA THR A 457 -5.20 13.55 -22.40
C THR A 457 -4.05 12.67 -21.95
N LEU A 458 -3.34 12.05 -22.89
CA LEU A 458 -2.22 11.17 -22.58
C LEU A 458 -1.09 11.93 -21.89
N ALA A 459 -0.60 11.37 -20.79
CA ALA A 459 0.64 11.82 -20.16
C ALA A 459 1.83 11.58 -21.11
N ALA A 460 2.99 12.17 -20.81
CA ALA A 460 4.22 11.88 -21.55
C ALA A 460 4.56 10.39 -21.50
N ASN A 461 5.19 9.87 -22.56
CA ASN A 461 5.61 8.48 -22.68
C ASN A 461 4.49 7.43 -22.73
N VAL A 462 3.23 7.83 -22.87
CA VAL A 462 2.13 6.90 -23.13
C VAL A 462 1.76 6.95 -24.61
N GLU A 463 1.68 5.79 -25.26
CA GLU A 463 1.49 5.73 -26.71
C GLU A 463 0.01 5.60 -27.12
N ARG A 464 -0.84 4.97 -26.30
CA ARG A 464 -2.19 4.57 -26.75
C ARG A 464 -3.30 5.03 -25.82
N LEU A 465 -4.39 5.52 -26.41
CA LEU A 465 -5.65 5.85 -25.74
C LEU A 465 -6.81 5.08 -26.37
N GLU A 466 -7.61 4.43 -25.55
CA GLU A 466 -8.88 3.79 -25.91
C GLU A 466 -10.00 4.40 -25.06
N LEU A 467 -10.94 5.10 -25.70
CA LEU A 467 -12.13 5.63 -25.04
C LEU A 467 -13.17 4.51 -24.91
N LEU A 468 -13.72 4.35 -23.71
CA LEU A 468 -14.68 3.31 -23.38
C LEU A 468 -16.12 3.86 -23.41
N GLY A 469 -17.09 2.96 -23.41
CA GLY A 469 -18.52 3.29 -23.28
C GLY A 469 -19.12 3.86 -24.57
N THR A 470 -20.19 4.65 -24.43
CA THR A 470 -20.97 5.20 -25.54
C THR A 470 -21.21 6.71 -25.42
N GLY A 471 -20.54 7.36 -24.46
CA GLY A 471 -20.65 8.80 -24.25
C GLY A 471 -19.78 9.59 -25.22
N ASN A 472 -20.10 10.87 -25.41
CA ASN A 472 -19.30 11.79 -26.22
C ASN A 472 -18.04 12.19 -25.47
N LEU A 473 -17.02 11.33 -25.51
CA LEU A 473 -15.73 11.51 -24.85
C LEU A 473 -14.71 12.07 -25.85
N ASN A 474 -13.69 12.76 -25.34
CA ASN A 474 -12.62 13.32 -26.17
C ASN A 474 -11.27 12.72 -25.81
N GLY A 475 -10.42 12.55 -26.81
CA GLY A 475 -9.05 12.06 -26.66
C GLY A 475 -8.04 13.09 -27.13
N THR A 476 -6.96 13.27 -26.39
CA THR A 476 -5.81 14.08 -26.82
C THR A 476 -4.53 13.30 -26.61
N GLY A 477 -3.70 13.20 -27.65
CA GLY A 477 -2.37 12.61 -27.60
C GLY A 477 -1.34 13.52 -26.93
N ASN A 478 -0.07 13.18 -27.09
CA ASN A 478 1.08 13.91 -26.59
C ASN A 478 2.02 14.29 -27.76
N THR A 479 3.33 14.19 -27.58
CA THR A 479 4.32 14.52 -28.63
C THR A 479 4.86 13.30 -29.37
N LEU A 480 4.39 12.10 -29.02
CA LEU A 480 4.78 10.83 -29.62
C LEU A 480 3.89 10.50 -30.82
N ALA A 481 4.23 9.43 -31.54
CA ALA A 481 3.28 8.82 -32.48
C ALA A 481 2.22 8.06 -31.68
N ASN A 482 1.06 8.67 -31.45
CA ASN A 482 0.01 8.10 -30.63
C ASN A 482 -0.98 7.25 -31.43
N THR A 483 -1.62 6.28 -30.76
CA THR A 483 -2.83 5.60 -31.27
C THR A 483 -4.01 6.03 -30.43
N LEU A 484 -4.96 6.75 -31.01
CA LEU A 484 -6.19 7.21 -30.36
C LEU A 484 -7.38 6.46 -30.96
N VAL A 485 -8.09 5.70 -30.13
CA VAL A 485 -9.31 4.97 -30.50
C VAL A 485 -10.47 5.55 -29.72
N GLY A 486 -11.44 6.11 -30.44
CA GLY A 486 -12.70 6.60 -29.94
C GLY A 486 -13.69 5.47 -29.62
N ASN A 487 -14.89 5.87 -29.22
CA ASN A 487 -15.97 4.98 -28.86
C ASN A 487 -17.11 5.07 -29.89
N SER A 488 -18.37 4.91 -29.46
CA SER A 488 -19.54 5.03 -30.36
C SER A 488 -20.28 6.36 -30.22
N GLY A 489 -19.78 7.26 -29.37
CA GLY A 489 -20.27 8.62 -29.24
C GLY A 489 -19.46 9.56 -30.12
N ASN A 490 -19.92 10.80 -30.24
CA ASN A 490 -19.22 11.83 -31.02
C ASN A 490 -17.95 12.26 -30.29
N ASN A 491 -16.79 11.88 -30.81
CA ASN A 491 -15.48 12.11 -30.19
C ASN A 491 -14.73 13.25 -30.88
N ILE A 492 -13.99 14.03 -30.08
CA ILE A 492 -12.90 14.87 -30.58
C ILE A 492 -11.59 14.13 -30.31
N LEU A 493 -10.88 13.75 -31.37
CA LEU A 493 -9.57 13.13 -31.31
C LEU A 493 -8.51 14.13 -31.81
N ASN A 494 -7.63 14.55 -30.90
CA ASN A 494 -6.51 15.43 -31.22
C ASN A 494 -5.21 14.67 -31.07
N GLY A 495 -4.55 14.33 -32.19
CA GLY A 495 -3.28 13.59 -32.20
C GLY A 495 -2.18 14.30 -31.40
N GLY A 496 -2.19 15.64 -31.44
CA GLY A 496 -1.10 16.43 -30.88
C GLY A 496 0.00 16.59 -31.92
N ALA A 497 1.24 16.36 -31.51
CA ALA A 497 2.38 16.31 -32.42
C ALA A 497 2.87 14.88 -32.50
N GLY A 498 3.44 14.47 -33.63
CA GLY A 498 3.79 13.07 -33.84
C GLY A 498 3.31 12.60 -35.20
N ASN A 499 3.28 11.30 -35.42
CA ASN A 499 2.57 10.72 -36.56
C ASN A 499 1.48 9.83 -35.97
N ASP A 500 0.27 10.36 -35.88
CA ASP A 500 -0.76 9.79 -35.04
C ASP A 500 -1.72 8.91 -35.83
N TYR A 501 -2.15 7.79 -35.24
CA TYR A 501 -3.24 6.98 -35.73
C TYR A 501 -4.50 7.32 -34.95
N MET A 502 -5.55 7.78 -35.62
CA MET A 502 -6.81 8.17 -35.00
C MET A 502 -7.97 7.44 -35.65
N ALA A 503 -8.74 6.71 -34.85
CA ALA A 503 -9.97 6.02 -35.27
C ALA A 503 -11.12 6.45 -34.35
N GLY A 504 -12.08 7.19 -34.87
CA GLY A 504 -13.21 7.78 -34.15
C GLY A 504 -14.24 6.74 -33.75
N GLY A 505 -14.56 5.83 -34.67
CA GLY A 505 -15.44 4.69 -34.40
C GLY A 505 -16.80 4.91 -35.03
N ALA A 506 -17.82 5.07 -34.20
CA ALA A 506 -19.15 5.46 -34.67
C ALA A 506 -19.54 6.78 -34.00
N GLY A 507 -20.48 7.51 -34.58
CA GLY A 507 -20.76 8.89 -34.19
C GLY A 507 -20.15 9.87 -35.19
N ASN A 508 -20.44 11.14 -34.99
CA ASN A 508 -19.89 12.22 -35.82
C ASN A 508 -18.66 12.79 -35.13
N ASP A 509 -17.49 12.42 -35.62
CA ASP A 509 -16.20 12.64 -34.98
C ASP A 509 -15.44 13.82 -35.58
N ILE A 510 -14.49 14.34 -34.80
CA ILE A 510 -13.59 15.41 -35.23
C ILE A 510 -12.15 14.99 -34.99
N TYR A 511 -11.37 14.96 -36.06
CA TYR A 511 -9.93 14.72 -36.04
C TYR A 511 -9.17 16.03 -36.15
N TYR A 512 -8.22 16.27 -35.25
CA TYR A 512 -7.20 17.30 -35.42
C TYR A 512 -5.90 16.68 -35.90
N VAL A 513 -5.48 17.06 -37.10
CA VAL A 513 -4.24 16.57 -37.73
C VAL A 513 -3.23 17.72 -37.86
N SER A 514 -1.97 17.42 -37.54
CA SER A 514 -0.90 18.40 -37.52
C SER A 514 0.39 17.92 -38.20
N SER A 515 0.49 16.62 -38.50
CA SER A 515 1.62 16.01 -39.18
C SER A 515 1.20 15.27 -40.45
N ALA A 516 2.05 15.32 -41.47
CA ALA A 516 1.82 14.60 -42.71
C ALA A 516 1.85 13.07 -42.54
N GLY A 517 2.33 12.58 -41.40
CA GLY A 517 2.28 11.16 -41.04
C GLY A 517 1.03 10.76 -40.25
N ASP A 518 0.15 11.69 -39.89
CA ASP A 518 -1.11 11.36 -39.22
C ASP A 518 -2.00 10.49 -40.12
N GLN A 519 -2.85 9.69 -39.51
CA GLN A 519 -3.80 8.79 -40.18
C GLN A 519 -5.16 8.89 -39.50
N THR A 520 -6.19 9.23 -40.27
CA THR A 520 -7.59 9.20 -39.82
C THR A 520 -8.26 7.97 -40.39
N ILE A 521 -8.92 7.18 -39.56
CA ILE A 521 -9.50 5.90 -39.94
C ILE A 521 -10.99 5.92 -39.65
N GLU A 522 -11.77 5.78 -40.73
CA GLU A 522 -13.23 5.72 -40.64
C GLU A 522 -13.81 4.45 -41.23
N ALA A 523 -14.77 3.88 -40.49
CA ALA A 523 -15.56 2.76 -40.94
C ALA A 523 -16.71 3.26 -41.83
N ALA A 524 -17.13 2.44 -42.79
CA ALA A 524 -18.33 2.74 -43.57
C ALA A 524 -19.55 2.82 -42.63
N GLY A 525 -20.21 3.97 -42.58
CA GLY A 525 -21.32 4.22 -41.66
C GLY A 525 -20.89 4.58 -40.23
N GLY A 526 -19.66 5.04 -40.02
CA GLY A 526 -19.16 5.59 -38.75
C GLY A 526 -19.95 6.83 -38.34
N GLY A 527 -20.12 7.80 -39.23
CA GLY A 527 -21.00 8.94 -39.03
C GLY A 527 -20.78 9.98 -40.12
N SER A 528 -20.82 11.26 -39.75
CA SER A 528 -20.36 12.37 -40.58
C SER A 528 -19.21 13.08 -39.89
N ASP A 529 -18.02 12.88 -40.44
CA ASP A 529 -16.78 13.13 -39.73
C ASP A 529 -16.02 14.32 -40.33
N ILE A 530 -15.27 15.02 -39.47
CA ILE A 530 -14.55 16.25 -39.84
C ILE A 530 -13.07 16.08 -39.55
N VAL A 531 -12.23 16.34 -40.54
CA VAL A 531 -10.81 16.61 -40.31
C VAL A 531 -10.60 18.12 -40.24
N ARG A 532 -10.03 18.57 -39.14
CA ARG A 532 -9.47 19.91 -38.96
C ARG A 532 -7.96 19.86 -39.07
N SER A 533 -7.43 20.43 -40.13
CA SER A 533 -6.02 20.29 -40.48
C SER A 533 -5.25 21.59 -40.37
N SER A 534 -4.13 21.60 -39.66
CA SER A 534 -3.15 22.69 -39.70
C SER A 534 -2.08 22.52 -40.79
N ILE A 535 -2.22 21.50 -41.63
CA ILE A 535 -1.34 21.20 -42.77
C ILE A 535 -2.14 20.96 -44.06
N SER A 536 -1.46 20.80 -45.19
CA SER A 536 -2.13 20.28 -46.39
C SER A 536 -2.58 18.84 -46.14
N TRP A 537 -3.81 18.51 -46.53
CA TRP A 537 -4.43 17.23 -46.17
C TRP A 537 -5.25 16.62 -47.30
N THR A 538 -5.26 15.29 -47.34
CA THR A 538 -6.13 14.49 -48.21
C THR A 538 -7.02 13.64 -47.32
N LEU A 539 -8.34 13.74 -47.48
CA LEU A 539 -9.29 12.96 -46.69
C LEU A 539 -9.09 11.45 -46.94
N ALA A 540 -9.06 10.68 -45.85
CA ALA A 540 -9.14 9.23 -45.92
C ALA A 540 -10.51 8.80 -46.46
N ALA A 541 -10.66 7.52 -46.85
CA ALA A 541 -11.96 6.99 -47.22
C ALA A 541 -12.98 7.14 -46.07
N ASN A 542 -14.26 7.32 -46.40
CA ASN A 542 -15.36 7.45 -45.43
C ASN A 542 -15.34 8.72 -44.56
N VAL A 543 -14.47 9.70 -44.84
CA VAL A 543 -14.52 11.00 -44.16
C VAL A 543 -15.18 12.02 -45.09
N GLU A 544 -16.16 12.78 -44.59
CA GLU A 544 -16.96 13.69 -45.42
C GLU A 544 -16.43 15.12 -45.46
N ARG A 545 -15.78 15.61 -44.41
CA ARG A 545 -15.47 17.05 -44.29
C ARG A 545 -14.02 17.35 -43.97
N LEU A 546 -13.48 18.35 -44.65
CA LEU A 546 -12.18 18.95 -44.38
C LEU A 546 -12.33 20.44 -44.07
N GLU A 547 -11.72 20.89 -42.98
CA GLU A 547 -11.56 22.29 -42.62
C GLU A 547 -10.06 22.60 -42.46
N LEU A 548 -9.51 23.46 -43.31
CA LEU A 548 -8.14 23.93 -43.19
C LEU A 548 -8.08 25.05 -42.14
N LEU A 549 -7.13 24.93 -41.21
CA LEU A 549 -6.93 25.87 -40.12
C LEU A 549 -5.80 26.85 -40.45
N GLY A 550 -5.72 27.93 -39.65
CA GLY A 550 -4.64 28.91 -39.72
C GLY A 550 -4.73 29.85 -40.93
N THR A 551 -3.60 30.41 -41.33
CA THR A 551 -3.53 31.42 -42.41
C THR A 551 -2.50 31.06 -43.48
N GLY A 552 -1.92 29.86 -43.42
CA GLY A 552 -0.91 29.39 -44.37
C GLY A 552 -1.54 28.92 -45.67
N ASN A 553 -0.75 28.88 -46.74
CA ASN A 553 -1.17 28.35 -48.05
C ASN A 553 -1.22 26.81 -47.98
N LEU A 554 -2.29 26.28 -47.40
CA LEU A 554 -2.54 24.85 -47.25
C LEU A 554 -3.40 24.34 -48.41
N ASN A 555 -3.32 23.05 -48.71
CA ASN A 555 -4.12 22.43 -49.76
C ASN A 555 -5.01 21.33 -49.19
N GLY A 556 -6.20 21.17 -49.75
CA GLY A 556 -7.18 20.16 -49.36
C GLY A 556 -7.53 19.27 -50.55
N THR A 557 -7.59 17.97 -50.34
CA THR A 557 -8.14 17.01 -51.32
C THR A 557 -9.19 16.15 -50.63
N GLY A 558 -10.37 16.02 -51.24
CA GLY A 558 -11.41 15.10 -50.81
C GLY A 558 -11.12 13.65 -51.23
N ASN A 559 -12.17 12.84 -51.28
CA ASN A 559 -12.13 11.43 -51.64
C ASN A 559 -13.20 11.14 -52.73
N GLY A 560 -13.85 9.98 -52.68
CA GLY A 560 -14.89 9.59 -53.65
C GLY A 560 -16.33 9.86 -53.19
N LEU A 561 -16.51 10.57 -52.08
CA LEU A 561 -17.81 10.91 -51.48
C LEU A 561 -18.22 12.33 -51.84
N ALA A 562 -19.45 12.71 -51.52
CA ALA A 562 -19.86 14.12 -51.53
C ALA A 562 -19.18 14.87 -50.36
N ASN A 563 -18.02 15.45 -50.60
CA ASN A 563 -17.21 16.09 -49.58
C ASN A 563 -17.59 17.56 -49.35
N THR A 564 -17.37 18.04 -48.13
CA THR A 564 -17.36 19.49 -47.83
C THR A 564 -15.94 19.92 -47.54
N LEU A 565 -15.37 20.80 -48.38
CA LEU A 565 -14.02 21.32 -48.22
C LEU A 565 -14.09 22.81 -47.90
N VAL A 566 -13.52 23.21 -46.76
CA VAL A 566 -13.42 24.60 -46.33
C VAL A 566 -11.96 24.98 -46.22
N GLY A 567 -11.53 25.91 -47.07
CA GLY A 567 -10.20 26.51 -47.02
C GLY A 567 -10.05 27.53 -45.90
N ASN A 568 -8.85 28.07 -45.78
CA ASN A 568 -8.48 29.03 -44.75
C ASN A 568 -8.33 30.44 -45.36
N SER A 569 -7.53 31.32 -44.74
CA SER A 569 -7.30 32.67 -45.30
C SER A 569 -6.09 32.77 -46.23
N GLY A 570 -5.39 31.67 -46.47
CA GLY A 570 -4.25 31.59 -47.38
C GLY A 570 -4.68 31.11 -48.76
N SER A 571 -3.82 31.26 -49.76
CA SER A 571 -4.09 30.73 -51.10
C SER A 571 -4.07 29.20 -51.10
N ASN A 572 -5.25 28.58 -51.19
CA ASN A 572 -5.43 27.15 -51.13
C ASN A 572 -5.59 26.52 -52.52
N VAL A 573 -5.19 25.25 -52.65
CA VAL A 573 -5.69 24.36 -53.70
C VAL A 573 -6.68 23.39 -53.04
N LEU A 574 -7.96 23.47 -53.42
CA LEU A 574 -9.01 22.59 -52.94
C LEU A 574 -9.51 21.71 -54.09
N ASN A 575 -9.41 20.40 -53.92
CA ASN A 575 -9.82 19.42 -54.92
C ASN A 575 -10.89 18.48 -54.33
N GLY A 576 -12.13 18.58 -54.78
CA GLY A 576 -13.26 17.76 -54.34
C GLY A 576 -13.03 16.28 -54.59
N GLY A 577 -12.71 15.93 -55.83
CA GLY A 577 -12.37 14.56 -56.21
C GLY A 577 -13.48 13.94 -57.04
N ALA A 578 -14.16 12.94 -56.51
CA ALA A 578 -15.39 12.43 -57.12
C ALA A 578 -16.51 12.50 -56.10
N GLY A 579 -17.75 12.65 -56.56
CA GLY A 579 -18.89 12.94 -55.69
C GLY A 579 -19.43 14.34 -55.97
N ASN A 580 -20.49 14.72 -55.26
CA ASN A 580 -21.06 16.06 -55.40
C ASN A 580 -20.49 16.93 -54.30
N ASP A 581 -19.44 17.67 -54.60
CA ASP A 581 -18.64 18.35 -53.58
C ASP A 581 -19.13 19.76 -53.28
N TYR A 582 -18.94 20.20 -52.04
CA TYR A 582 -19.23 21.56 -51.58
C TYR A 582 -17.93 22.24 -51.15
N ILE A 583 -17.44 23.18 -51.97
CA ILE A 583 -16.11 23.77 -51.82
C ILE A 583 -16.23 25.25 -51.48
N VAL A 584 -15.62 25.64 -50.36
CA VAL A 584 -15.49 27.02 -49.89
C VAL A 584 -14.00 27.38 -49.89
N GLY A 585 -13.58 28.28 -50.78
CA GLY A 585 -12.17 28.73 -50.84
C GLY A 585 -11.72 29.39 -49.54
N GLY A 586 -12.56 30.29 -49.02
CA GLY A 586 -12.23 31.10 -47.86
C GLY A 586 -11.63 32.44 -48.30
N GLY A 587 -10.54 32.83 -47.68
CA GLY A 587 -9.80 34.05 -48.02
C GLY A 587 -8.54 33.73 -48.81
N GLY A 588 -8.07 34.65 -49.63
CA GLY A 588 -6.87 34.44 -50.45
C GLY A 588 -7.25 34.13 -51.90
N ASN A 589 -6.25 33.95 -52.76
CA ASN A 589 -6.52 33.57 -54.16
C ASN A 589 -6.48 32.04 -54.25
N ASP A 590 -7.63 31.40 -54.34
CA ASP A 590 -7.74 29.95 -54.28
C ASP A 590 -7.83 29.30 -55.66
N ARG A 591 -7.41 28.04 -55.74
CA ARG A 591 -7.66 27.18 -56.89
C ARG A 591 -8.61 26.07 -56.48
N LEU A 592 -9.85 26.16 -56.95
CA LEU A 592 -10.92 25.23 -56.68
C LEU A 592 -11.05 24.25 -57.85
N ILE A 593 -11.16 22.97 -57.54
CA ILE A 593 -11.31 21.87 -58.49
C ILE A 593 -12.46 21.01 -57.97
N GLY A 594 -13.55 20.91 -58.71
CA GLY A 594 -14.71 20.10 -58.32
C GLY A 594 -14.41 18.62 -58.52
N GLY A 595 -13.96 18.29 -59.73
CA GLY A 595 -13.72 16.93 -60.16
C GLY A 595 -14.94 16.32 -60.83
N ALA A 596 -15.31 15.10 -60.42
CA ALA A 596 -16.39 14.35 -61.05
C ALA A 596 -17.65 14.37 -60.19
N GLY A 597 -18.69 15.03 -60.66
CA GLY A 597 -20.01 15.03 -60.02
C GLY A 597 -20.73 16.33 -60.32
N ASN A 598 -21.68 16.69 -59.46
CA ASN A 598 -22.34 17.99 -59.50
C ASN A 598 -21.83 18.83 -58.34
N ASP A 599 -20.86 19.69 -58.61
CA ASP A 599 -20.11 20.36 -57.55
C ASP A 599 -20.65 21.77 -57.28
N THR A 600 -20.54 22.22 -56.04
CA THR A 600 -20.92 23.56 -55.60
C THR A 600 -19.71 24.34 -55.13
N PHE A 601 -19.41 25.45 -55.82
CA PHE A 601 -18.36 26.39 -55.43
C PHE A 601 -19.01 27.57 -54.70
N PHE A 602 -18.77 27.70 -53.40
CA PHE A 602 -19.40 28.72 -52.57
C PHE A 602 -18.46 29.88 -52.24
N PHE A 603 -18.84 31.06 -52.71
CA PHE A 603 -18.16 32.31 -52.43
C PHE A 603 -18.88 33.06 -51.30
N ASN A 604 -18.31 32.97 -50.10
CA ASN A 604 -18.85 33.58 -48.88
C ASN A 604 -17.96 34.67 -48.27
N VAL A 605 -16.83 34.97 -48.91
CA VAL A 605 -15.92 36.06 -48.53
C VAL A 605 -16.03 37.20 -49.53
N ALA A 606 -15.82 38.43 -49.06
CA ALA A 606 -15.98 39.63 -49.88
C ALA A 606 -15.00 39.63 -51.08
N PRO A 607 -15.49 39.91 -52.30
CA PRO A 607 -14.64 39.97 -53.48
C PRO A 607 -13.67 41.14 -53.39
N GLY A 608 -12.43 40.93 -53.84
CA GLY A 608 -11.38 41.95 -53.78
C GLY A 608 -10.11 41.51 -54.50
N SER A 609 -9.16 42.44 -54.67
CA SER A 609 -7.92 42.18 -55.43
C SER A 609 -6.99 41.13 -54.83
N THR A 610 -7.26 40.70 -53.60
CA THR A 610 -6.52 39.65 -52.87
C THR A 610 -7.36 38.39 -52.64
N ASN A 611 -8.57 38.34 -53.19
CA ASN A 611 -9.52 37.22 -53.07
C ASN A 611 -10.15 36.92 -54.43
N ILE A 612 -9.29 36.52 -55.37
CA ILE A 612 -9.66 36.18 -56.74
C ILE A 612 -9.36 34.70 -56.96
N ASP A 613 -10.41 33.90 -56.95
CA ASP A 613 -10.26 32.46 -57.05
C ASP A 613 -10.24 31.99 -58.51
N THR A 614 -9.86 30.75 -58.72
CA THR A 614 -9.88 30.07 -60.02
C THR A 614 -10.57 28.74 -59.86
N ILE A 615 -11.70 28.54 -60.55
CA ILE A 615 -12.32 27.22 -60.68
C ILE A 615 -11.76 26.56 -61.94
N SER A 616 -11.07 25.43 -61.76
CA SER A 616 -10.22 24.84 -62.80
C SER A 616 -11.00 24.04 -63.85
N ASP A 617 -12.13 23.44 -63.47
CA ASP A 617 -12.82 22.39 -64.24
C ASP A 617 -14.35 22.55 -64.30
N TYR A 618 -14.86 23.76 -64.06
CA TYR A 618 -16.29 24.06 -64.02
C TYR A 618 -17.07 23.52 -65.24
N ASN A 619 -18.12 22.74 -64.97
CA ASN A 619 -19.03 22.17 -65.93
C ASN A 619 -20.41 22.84 -65.84
N VAL A 620 -20.77 23.64 -66.85
CA VAL A 620 -22.04 24.38 -66.95
C VAL A 620 -23.32 23.54 -66.91
N VAL A 621 -23.21 22.21 -67.05
CA VAL A 621 -24.37 21.30 -66.99
C VAL A 621 -24.55 20.69 -65.59
N GLN A 622 -23.46 20.58 -64.82
CA GLN A 622 -23.43 19.80 -63.57
C GLN A 622 -23.21 20.68 -62.35
N ASP A 623 -22.31 21.66 -62.45
CA ASP A 623 -21.82 22.42 -61.32
C ASP A 623 -22.67 23.66 -61.05
N THR A 624 -22.52 24.22 -59.86
CA THR A 624 -23.21 25.44 -59.44
C THR A 624 -22.25 26.38 -58.72
N ILE A 625 -22.31 27.65 -59.06
CA ILE A 625 -21.65 28.72 -58.30
C ILE A 625 -22.64 29.26 -57.29
N ARG A 626 -22.31 29.17 -56.01
CA ARG A 626 -23.11 29.71 -54.91
C ARG A 626 -22.50 31.01 -54.41
N LEU A 627 -23.33 32.02 -54.18
CA LEU A 627 -22.89 33.36 -53.73
C LEU A 627 -23.63 33.75 -52.45
N GLU A 628 -22.91 34.20 -51.42
CA GLU A 628 -23.50 34.73 -50.19
C GLU A 628 -23.95 36.19 -50.40
N ASN A 629 -25.25 36.47 -50.25
CA ASN A 629 -25.81 37.81 -50.51
C ASN A 629 -25.24 38.90 -49.58
N ALA A 630 -24.75 38.51 -48.40
CA ALA A 630 -24.20 39.43 -47.41
C ALA A 630 -22.90 40.06 -47.91
N VAL A 631 -22.14 39.35 -48.75
CA VAL A 631 -20.91 39.86 -49.36
C VAL A 631 -21.12 40.31 -50.82
N PHE A 632 -22.01 39.64 -51.55
CA PHE A 632 -22.46 40.05 -52.89
C PHE A 632 -23.73 40.92 -52.82
N THR A 633 -23.60 42.08 -52.17
CA THR A 633 -24.73 42.96 -51.83
C THR A 633 -25.51 43.44 -53.05
N GLY A 634 -26.83 43.34 -53.01
CA GLY A 634 -27.71 43.75 -54.11
C GLY A 634 -28.19 42.60 -55.00
N LEU A 635 -27.74 41.37 -54.73
CA LEU A 635 -28.36 40.15 -55.23
C LEU A 635 -29.50 39.69 -54.29
N ALA A 636 -30.61 39.24 -54.88
CA ALA A 636 -31.70 38.62 -54.14
C ALA A 636 -31.45 37.11 -53.96
N THR A 637 -31.87 36.53 -52.83
CA THR A 637 -31.77 35.10 -52.56
C THR A 637 -32.53 34.26 -53.59
N GLY A 638 -31.98 33.10 -53.94
CA GLY A 638 -32.50 32.18 -54.95
C GLY A 638 -31.63 32.14 -56.21
N TRP A 639 -32.15 31.54 -57.27
CA TRP A 639 -31.47 31.53 -58.58
C TRP A 639 -31.33 32.97 -59.11
N LEU A 640 -30.16 33.27 -59.68
CA LEU A 640 -29.88 34.59 -60.24
C LEU A 640 -30.92 34.93 -61.32
N LEU A 641 -31.50 36.13 -61.23
CA LEU A 641 -32.43 36.61 -62.25
C LEU A 641 -31.70 36.80 -63.57
N ALA A 642 -32.32 36.41 -64.68
CA ALA A 642 -31.72 36.53 -66.02
C ALA A 642 -31.28 37.96 -66.37
N GLY A 643 -31.99 38.99 -65.86
CA GLY A 643 -31.63 40.39 -66.05
C GLY A 643 -30.48 40.88 -65.15
N ALA A 644 -29.99 40.07 -64.21
CA ALA A 644 -28.86 40.38 -63.36
C ALA A 644 -27.54 39.72 -63.85
N PHE A 645 -27.59 39.02 -64.99
CA PHE A 645 -26.46 38.31 -65.57
C PHE A 645 -26.15 38.83 -66.98
N ASN A 646 -24.87 39.14 -67.24
CA ASN A 646 -24.40 39.55 -68.56
C ASN A 646 -23.14 38.80 -69.01
N VAL A 647 -23.04 38.52 -70.32
CA VAL A 647 -21.84 37.96 -70.94
C VAL A 647 -21.10 39.08 -71.68
N GLY A 648 -19.92 39.45 -71.19
CA GLY A 648 -19.13 40.57 -71.71
C GLY A 648 -17.96 40.94 -70.81
N SER A 649 -17.24 42.01 -71.14
CA SER A 649 -16.11 42.50 -70.31
C SER A 649 -16.51 43.52 -69.24
N ALA A 650 -17.78 43.94 -69.23
CA ALA A 650 -18.36 44.92 -68.31
C ALA A 650 -19.89 44.76 -68.28
N ALA A 651 -20.56 45.39 -67.32
CA ALA A 651 -22.03 45.47 -67.29
C ALA A 651 -22.57 46.15 -68.55
N LYS A 652 -23.67 45.63 -69.09
CA LYS A 652 -24.36 46.15 -70.27
C LYS A 652 -25.42 47.18 -69.87
N ASP A 653 -26.10 46.95 -68.76
CA ASP A 653 -27.06 47.88 -68.18
C ASP A 653 -26.97 47.90 -66.65
N ALA A 654 -27.84 48.70 -66.02
CA ALA A 654 -27.83 48.92 -64.59
C ALA A 654 -28.41 47.76 -63.76
N SER A 655 -29.03 46.76 -64.39
CA SER A 655 -29.54 45.57 -63.70
C SER A 655 -28.50 44.45 -63.59
N ASP A 656 -27.48 44.45 -64.45
CA ASP A 656 -26.39 43.48 -64.38
C ASP A 656 -25.65 43.56 -63.04
N ARG A 657 -25.40 42.39 -62.45
CA ARG A 657 -24.66 42.25 -61.18
C ARG A 657 -23.53 41.24 -61.31
N ILE A 658 -23.76 40.14 -62.02
CA ILE A 658 -22.72 39.15 -62.33
C ILE A 658 -22.40 39.23 -63.82
N ILE A 659 -21.12 39.40 -64.14
CA ILE A 659 -20.62 39.51 -65.50
C ILE A 659 -19.64 38.37 -65.76
N TYR A 660 -19.84 37.62 -66.86
CA TYR A 660 -18.91 36.61 -67.34
C TYR A 660 -18.20 37.08 -68.61
N ASN A 661 -16.89 37.26 -68.55
CA ASN A 661 -16.08 37.55 -69.73
C ASN A 661 -15.71 36.25 -70.43
N LYS A 662 -16.49 35.89 -71.45
CA LYS A 662 -16.28 34.64 -72.20
C LYS A 662 -14.91 34.50 -72.87
N THR A 663 -14.21 35.61 -73.14
CA THR A 663 -12.88 35.58 -73.77
C THR A 663 -11.78 35.25 -72.77
N THR A 664 -11.87 35.77 -71.54
CA THR A 664 -10.84 35.57 -70.52
C THR A 664 -11.20 34.50 -69.50
N GLY A 665 -12.50 34.19 -69.35
CA GLY A 665 -13.03 33.34 -68.30
C GLY A 665 -13.35 34.08 -66.99
N ASP A 666 -13.20 35.41 -66.92
CA ASP A 666 -13.35 36.15 -65.67
C ASP A 666 -14.82 36.26 -65.24
N LEU A 667 -15.06 36.11 -63.94
CA LEU A 667 -16.30 36.45 -63.26
C LEU A 667 -16.12 37.75 -62.48
N LEU A 668 -16.97 38.73 -62.81
CA LEU A 668 -16.95 40.05 -62.19
C LEU A 668 -18.28 40.35 -61.49
N PHE A 669 -18.19 41.08 -60.38
CA PHE A 669 -19.33 41.56 -59.61
C PHE A 669 -19.44 43.08 -59.73
N ASP A 670 -20.53 43.55 -60.33
CA ASP A 670 -20.89 44.97 -60.35
C ASP A 670 -21.75 45.30 -59.11
N LYS A 671 -21.10 45.85 -58.09
CA LYS A 671 -21.73 46.14 -56.79
C LYS A 671 -22.72 47.30 -56.85
N ASP A 672 -22.45 48.33 -57.65
CA ASP A 672 -23.29 49.53 -57.68
C ASP A 672 -24.39 49.45 -58.75
N GLY A 673 -24.19 48.59 -59.76
CA GLY A 673 -25.15 48.43 -60.82
C GLY A 673 -25.31 49.67 -61.67
N ILE A 674 -24.27 50.49 -61.80
CA ILE A 674 -24.32 51.73 -62.58
C ILE A 674 -23.44 51.59 -63.83
N GLY A 675 -23.41 50.40 -64.48
CA GLY A 675 -22.96 50.21 -65.87
C GLY A 675 -21.60 50.83 -66.27
N GLY A 676 -20.76 51.19 -65.30
CA GLY A 676 -19.75 52.24 -65.45
C GLY A 676 -18.72 52.33 -64.32
N ALA A 677 -18.97 51.74 -63.15
CA ALA A 677 -17.92 51.47 -62.18
C ALA A 677 -17.13 50.20 -62.55
N ALA A 678 -15.91 50.09 -62.02
CA ALA A 678 -15.06 48.92 -62.25
C ALA A 678 -15.64 47.71 -61.50
N ALA A 679 -16.30 46.81 -62.21
CA ALA A 679 -16.75 45.54 -61.68
C ALA A 679 -15.55 44.80 -61.05
N ILE A 680 -15.77 44.21 -59.88
CA ILE A 680 -14.71 43.56 -59.09
C ILE A 680 -14.61 42.12 -59.57
N LYS A 681 -13.45 41.73 -60.11
CA LYS A 681 -13.17 40.33 -60.41
C LYS A 681 -13.12 39.53 -59.10
N PHE A 682 -13.87 38.44 -59.02
CA PHE A 682 -13.90 37.56 -57.84
C PHE A 682 -13.51 36.13 -58.15
N ALA A 683 -13.65 35.69 -59.40
CA ALA A 683 -13.22 34.36 -59.82
C ALA A 683 -12.80 34.34 -61.29
N SER A 684 -12.11 33.27 -61.68
CA SER A 684 -11.78 32.94 -63.07
C SER A 684 -12.21 31.49 -63.36
N LEU A 685 -12.76 31.26 -64.54
CA LEU A 685 -13.11 29.95 -65.08
C LEU A 685 -12.29 29.68 -66.35
N SER A 686 -12.45 28.49 -66.94
CA SER A 686 -12.04 28.27 -68.32
C SER A 686 -12.77 29.21 -69.29
N ALA A 687 -12.04 29.74 -70.29
CA ALA A 687 -12.62 30.61 -71.31
C ALA A 687 -13.58 29.83 -72.24
N GLY A 688 -14.58 30.51 -72.78
CA GLY A 688 -15.48 29.96 -73.79
C GLY A 688 -16.71 29.19 -73.27
N LEU A 689 -16.92 29.09 -71.96
CA LEU A 689 -18.07 28.39 -71.37
C LEU A 689 -19.40 29.05 -71.74
N ALA A 690 -20.47 28.25 -71.78
CA ALA A 690 -21.83 28.68 -72.10
C ALA A 690 -22.62 29.06 -70.84
N MET A 691 -22.05 29.93 -70.01
CA MET A 691 -22.63 30.38 -68.74
C MET A 691 -23.95 31.14 -68.93
N THR A 692 -24.86 30.96 -67.99
CA THR A 692 -26.17 31.61 -67.89
C THR A 692 -26.47 32.00 -66.44
N ALA A 693 -27.60 32.68 -66.20
CA ALA A 693 -28.01 33.00 -64.83
C ALA A 693 -28.34 31.75 -63.98
N SER A 694 -28.71 30.61 -64.59
CA SER A 694 -29.01 29.38 -63.84
C SER A 694 -27.78 28.66 -63.31
N ASP A 695 -26.57 29.13 -63.63
CA ASP A 695 -25.32 28.64 -63.02
C ASP A 695 -25.10 29.22 -61.61
N PHE A 696 -25.86 30.25 -61.22
CA PHE A 696 -25.64 31.01 -60.00
C PHE A 696 -26.81 30.89 -59.03
N PHE A 697 -26.51 30.45 -57.80
CA PHE A 697 -27.48 30.37 -56.69
C PHE A 697 -27.06 31.27 -55.53
N ILE A 698 -27.95 32.18 -55.11
CA ILE A 698 -27.66 33.20 -54.11
C ILE A 698 -28.32 32.78 -52.81
N VAL A 699 -27.56 32.83 -51.71
CA VAL A 699 -28.06 32.47 -50.37
C VAL A 699 -28.04 33.62 -49.40
#